data_AF-A0AAX6FBN2-F1
#
_entry.id   AF-A0AAX6FBN2-F1
#
_cell.length_a   1.000
_cell.length_b   1.000
_cell.length_c   1.000
_cell.angle_alpha   90.00
_cell.angle_beta   90.00
_cell.angle_gamma   90.00
#
_symmetry.space_group_name_H-M   'P 1'
#
loop_
_entity.id
_entity.type
_entity.pdbx_description
1 polymer ?
#
loop_
_entity_poly.entity_id
_entity_poly.type
_entity_poly.pdbx_seq_one_letter_code
_entity_poly.pdbx_strand_id
1 'polypeptide(L)'
;MGFLWFRSPEDLTALRCLLALSAAYAAASLAAYCVIHNHHVRPLGADAPLERFSEARALAHLRRLSVDIGGRQEGQPGLEEAAEYIKSELQVLADRAGPGFRTEVDESLVSGSFNMIFLRHSISLAYRNHKNIVMRISSNSSKDHDPSILVNGHYDSPLGSTGAGDCGSCVASMLELARLVVDSSWIPPRPLIFLFNGAEEIFLLGSHGFVKTHKWRDTVGAFINLEASGTGGPDLVVQSGPGSWPSLVYGQSAKYPMANSAAQDVFGFIPGDTDYRMFAEDYGNIPGLDIIFLLGGYFYHTSYDTMERLFPGSIQARGENVFRLINTFASSSMVLNAKQRSLQALANRTKDDRAIFFDYLSFFMVLYSRRTSLVLHSLPAVIFFFMPLLICYPSVEMHSWLASFLNLMKGMLFHAIGVVLGIIVPVVFSVIRLLFSNQAMSWFAHPYLAFLMFVPSSLIGLLIPRTLWGFFKISQDTKLSKISKEDIYDETRFWGAFGFYAMTTLAYLLIGFGGGFLECLISASMIPAWLCFGLTNKHFGHQSLKSLVGYVIPLLPCLVYTVYFGGIFIQFLIEKMGMMGSLPQPYGYFIPDVLVAAVVGLVTGWCTGPLIPIASRWLARTSILHCLLQISVLALALSSQFFPYSVDAPKRVVLQHTFVTSDASTIVDSRYEFSVVDANSLRFVFKNAPEAAKVLHIGSDFEFTSDYHSAKSSWVVLFPVSFLFSGSLKFPAETDAILRQYEHMPHLSIREPISVSENGLRKVHLELSLGSLGEIWSTALNITGPLSNWSFANNRLPAPEAVGGGPPSYVLRLTGSGDENWRFWLEANSSAALRVDLAVLDQFLVDEARILKSSFPSWADMTAYSCFMSSYQF
;
A
#
# COMPACT_ATOMS: atom_id res chain seq x y z
N MET A 1 40.40 -0.24 19.00
CA MET A 1 40.89 -0.84 17.74
C MET A 1 41.32 0.28 16.81
N GLY A 2 42.63 0.47 16.60
CA GLY A 2 43.12 1.49 15.66
C GLY A 2 42.76 1.12 14.23
N PHE A 3 42.33 2.10 13.43
CA PHE A 3 42.06 1.95 11.99
C PHE A 3 43.37 1.62 11.24
N LEU A 4 43.80 0.36 11.30
CA LEU A 4 45.08 -0.18 10.77
C LEU A 4 45.20 -0.14 9.23
N TRP A 5 44.17 0.34 8.54
CA TRP A 5 44.01 0.24 7.07
C TRP A 5 44.24 1.54 6.31
N PHE A 6 44.23 2.71 6.97
CA PHE A 6 44.50 4.00 6.33
C PHE A 6 45.97 4.36 6.53
N ARG A 7 46.85 3.86 5.65
CA ARG A 7 48.30 4.01 5.81
C ARG A 7 48.92 5.03 4.85
N SER A 8 48.22 5.41 3.78
CA SER A 8 48.71 6.36 2.78
C SER A 8 47.99 7.72 2.84
N PRO A 9 48.62 8.82 2.39
CA PRO A 9 47.96 10.13 2.23
C PRO A 9 46.73 10.06 1.31
N GLU A 10 46.76 9.16 0.34
CA GLU A 10 45.64 8.94 -0.57
C GLU A 10 44.47 8.23 0.12
N ASP A 11 44.73 7.27 1.00
CA ASP A 11 43.70 6.63 1.83
C ASP A 11 43.03 7.65 2.75
N LEU A 12 43.80 8.60 3.30
CA LEU A 12 43.23 9.70 4.11
C LEU A 12 42.33 10.61 3.27
N THR A 13 42.70 10.87 2.01
CA THR A 13 41.88 11.65 1.08
C THR A 13 40.60 10.90 0.72
N ALA A 14 40.68 9.59 0.52
CA ALA A 14 39.53 8.74 0.28
C ALA A 14 38.57 8.69 1.47
N LEU A 15 39.10 8.62 2.70
CA LEU A 15 38.29 8.70 3.91
C LEU A 15 37.59 10.07 4.03
N ARG A 16 38.30 11.17 3.75
CA ARG A 16 37.68 12.52 3.71
C ARG A 16 36.56 12.61 2.68
N CYS A 17 36.75 12.02 1.50
CA CYS A 17 35.73 11.94 0.47
C CYS A 17 34.49 11.17 0.96
N LEU A 18 34.67 9.98 1.56
CA LEU A 18 33.57 9.20 2.13
C LEU A 18 32.82 10.00 3.20
N LEU A 19 33.54 10.58 4.17
CA LEU A 19 32.94 11.36 5.25
C LEU A 19 32.17 12.59 4.74
N ALA A 20 32.70 13.29 3.73
CA ALA A 20 32.02 14.44 3.14
C ALA A 20 30.72 14.05 2.42
N LEU A 21 30.73 12.95 1.66
CA LEU A 21 29.53 12.43 1.00
C LEU A 21 28.51 11.89 2.01
N SER A 22 28.96 11.22 3.06
CA SER A 22 28.10 10.79 4.17
C SER A 22 27.47 11.97 4.90
N ALA A 23 28.22 13.05 5.14
CA ALA A 23 27.68 14.27 5.74
C ALA A 23 26.64 14.96 4.82
N ALA A 24 26.90 14.99 3.51
CA ALA A 24 25.93 15.51 2.54
C ALA A 24 24.64 14.67 2.49
N TYR A 25 24.77 13.34 2.50
CA TYR A 25 23.63 12.43 2.59
C TYR A 25 22.86 12.64 3.90
N ALA A 26 23.54 12.72 5.04
CA ALA A 26 22.91 12.98 6.33
C ALA A 26 22.16 14.32 6.36
N ALA A 27 22.73 15.37 5.77
CA ALA A 27 22.06 16.66 5.63
C ALA A 27 20.81 16.57 4.73
N ALA A 28 20.88 15.84 3.62
CA ALA A 28 19.74 15.58 2.75
C ALA A 28 18.65 14.75 3.45
N SER A 29 19.03 13.72 4.21
CA SER A 29 18.10 12.91 5.01
C SER A 29 17.44 13.73 6.11
N LEU A 30 18.18 14.62 6.78
CA LEU A 30 17.61 15.53 7.77
C LEU A 30 16.63 16.51 7.11
N ALA A 31 16.96 17.05 5.95
CA ALA A 31 16.05 17.92 5.19
C ALA A 31 14.78 17.17 4.79
N ALA A 32 14.90 15.96 4.24
CA ALA A 32 13.78 15.10 3.91
C ALA A 32 12.91 14.78 5.14
N TYR A 33 13.53 14.40 6.25
CA TYR A 33 12.84 14.15 7.52
C TYR A 33 12.08 15.40 7.99
N CYS A 34 12.68 16.58 7.93
CA CYS A 34 12.00 17.82 8.29
C CYS A 34 10.81 18.14 7.37
N VAL A 35 10.93 17.88 6.06
CA VAL A 35 9.82 18.04 5.12
C VAL A 35 8.67 17.09 5.46
N ILE A 36 8.97 15.84 5.79
CA ILE A 36 7.96 14.80 6.04
C ILE A 36 7.30 14.94 7.43
N HIS A 37 8.11 15.23 8.46
CA HIS A 37 7.71 15.14 9.87
C HIS A 37 7.75 16.45 10.66
N ASN A 38 8.28 17.54 10.10
CA ASN A 38 8.32 18.85 10.79
C ASN A 38 7.57 19.95 10.03
N HIS A 39 7.27 19.75 8.74
CA HIS A 39 6.42 20.64 7.97
C HIS A 39 4.92 20.31 8.18
N HIS A 40 4.53 20.15 9.44
CA HIS A 40 3.13 19.91 9.78
C HIS A 40 2.33 21.21 9.69
N VAL A 41 1.13 21.08 9.11
CA VAL A 41 0.17 22.18 9.06
C VAL A 41 -0.29 22.44 10.48
N ARG A 42 -0.24 23.69 10.93
CA ARG A 42 -0.70 24.04 12.27
C ARG A 42 -2.21 23.73 12.39
N PRO A 43 -2.63 22.82 13.29
CA PRO A 43 -4.04 22.54 13.52
C PRO A 43 -4.76 23.81 13.97
N LEU A 44 -5.96 24.04 13.45
CA LEU A 44 -6.82 25.10 13.95
C LEU A 44 -7.69 24.61 15.11
N GLY A 45 -7.96 25.51 16.06
CA GLY A 45 -8.87 25.28 17.18
C GLY A 45 -10.34 25.27 16.77
N ALA A 46 -11.22 24.85 17.68
CA ALA A 46 -12.66 24.76 17.42
C ALA A 46 -13.31 26.14 17.22
N ASP A 47 -12.68 27.18 17.76
CA ASP A 47 -13.00 28.60 17.67
C ASP A 47 -12.52 29.26 16.36
N ALA A 48 -11.87 28.50 15.47
CA ALA A 48 -11.47 29.01 14.16
C ALA A 48 -12.68 29.52 13.36
N PRO A 49 -12.52 30.57 12.53
CA PRO A 49 -13.60 31.12 11.71
C PRO A 49 -14.36 30.05 10.94
N LEU A 50 -15.68 30.24 10.75
CA LEU A 50 -16.56 29.25 10.12
C LEU A 50 -16.18 28.99 8.65
N GLU A 51 -15.55 29.96 8.00
CA GLU A 51 -15.06 29.89 6.62
C GLU A 51 -13.70 29.17 6.49
N ARG A 52 -13.18 28.62 7.59
CA ARG A 52 -11.97 27.80 7.60
C ARG A 52 -12.28 26.39 8.06
N PHE A 53 -11.62 25.41 7.45
CA PHE A 53 -11.59 24.05 7.96
C PHE A 53 -10.89 24.04 9.32
N SER A 54 -11.43 23.34 10.32
CA SER A 54 -10.80 23.15 11.63
C SER A 54 -10.59 21.68 11.97
N GLU A 55 -9.33 21.32 12.18
CA GLU A 55 -8.99 19.99 12.70
C GLU A 55 -9.63 19.72 14.07
N ALA A 56 -9.69 20.69 14.98
CA ALA A 56 -10.33 20.46 16.28
C ALA A 56 -11.83 20.13 16.18
N ARG A 57 -12.55 20.66 15.19
CA ARG A 57 -13.96 20.29 14.94
C ARG A 57 -14.07 18.91 14.32
N ALA A 58 -13.21 18.58 13.35
CA ALA A 58 -13.12 17.23 12.80
C ALA A 58 -12.79 16.20 13.90
N LEU A 59 -11.85 16.50 14.79
CA LEU A 59 -11.48 15.65 15.92
C LEU A 59 -12.63 15.40 16.91
N ALA A 60 -13.60 16.32 17.02
CA ALA A 60 -14.80 16.09 17.82
C ALA A 60 -15.70 15.01 17.21
N HIS A 61 -15.91 15.05 15.89
CA HIS A 61 -16.60 13.97 15.16
C HIS A 61 -15.84 12.65 15.27
N LEU A 62 -14.52 12.69 15.10
CA LEU A 62 -13.69 11.50 15.19
C LEU A 62 -13.79 10.85 16.57
N ARG A 63 -13.71 11.63 17.65
CA ARG A 63 -13.87 11.12 19.01
C ARG A 63 -15.21 10.39 19.18
N ARG A 64 -16.29 10.97 18.68
CA ARG A 64 -17.60 10.32 18.72
C ARG A 64 -17.56 8.98 17.99
N LEU A 65 -16.99 8.95 16.79
CA LEU A 65 -16.92 7.75 15.96
C LEU A 65 -16.02 6.65 16.56
N SER A 66 -14.82 6.98 17.04
CA SER A 66 -13.79 6.00 17.40
C SER A 66 -13.61 5.74 18.89
N VAL A 67 -14.17 6.59 19.75
CA VAL A 67 -14.03 6.47 21.22
C VAL A 67 -15.37 6.26 21.88
N ASP A 68 -16.37 7.08 21.55
CA ASP A 68 -17.64 7.08 22.26
C ASP A 68 -18.63 6.02 21.73
N ILE A 69 -18.51 5.63 20.46
CA ILE A 69 -19.30 4.55 19.82
C ILE A 69 -18.55 3.22 19.96
N GLY A 70 -19.26 2.18 20.41
CA GLY A 70 -18.69 0.86 20.67
C GLY A 70 -18.47 0.03 19.42
N GLY A 71 -17.39 0.31 18.66
CA GLY A 71 -16.97 -0.45 17.48
C GLY A 71 -17.83 -0.19 16.24
N ARG A 72 -17.21 -0.06 15.06
CA ARG A 72 -17.91 0.24 13.79
C ARG A 72 -17.71 -0.87 12.77
N GLN A 73 -17.41 -2.08 13.23
CA GLN A 73 -17.30 -3.25 12.38
C GLN A 73 -18.68 -3.65 11.85
N GLU A 74 -18.72 -4.22 10.64
CA GLU A 74 -19.92 -4.86 10.12
C GLU A 74 -20.51 -5.83 11.14
N GLY A 75 -21.84 -5.75 11.34
CA GLY A 75 -22.58 -6.59 12.29
C GLY A 75 -22.59 -6.08 13.73
N GLN A 76 -21.73 -5.13 14.12
CA GLN A 76 -21.79 -4.56 15.47
C GLN A 76 -22.81 -3.42 15.59
N PRO A 77 -23.47 -3.25 16.75
CA PRO A 77 -24.43 -2.16 16.97
C PRO A 77 -23.84 -0.75 16.73
N GLY A 78 -22.55 -0.56 16.99
CA GLY A 78 -21.93 0.76 16.82
C GLY A 78 -21.79 1.20 15.35
N LEU A 79 -21.85 0.29 14.37
CA LEU A 79 -21.93 0.68 12.95
C LEU A 79 -23.24 1.43 12.65
N GLU A 80 -24.35 0.94 13.21
CA GLU A 80 -25.66 1.60 13.09
C GLU A 80 -25.68 2.93 13.86
N GLU A 81 -25.15 2.96 15.09
CA GLU A 81 -25.02 4.19 15.88
C GLU A 81 -24.18 5.25 15.15
N ALA A 82 -23.12 4.84 14.43
CA ALA A 82 -22.31 5.73 13.61
C ALA A 82 -23.09 6.28 12.41
N ALA A 83 -23.87 5.44 11.72
CA ALA A 83 -24.72 5.88 10.61
C ALA A 83 -25.78 6.89 11.07
N GLU A 84 -26.44 6.63 12.20
CA GLU A 84 -27.40 7.55 12.82
C GLU A 84 -26.74 8.88 13.22
N TYR A 85 -25.55 8.82 13.82
CA TYR A 85 -24.77 10.01 14.17
C TYR A 85 -24.47 10.86 12.93
N ILE A 86 -23.87 10.26 11.90
CA ILE A 86 -23.53 10.95 10.64
C ILE A 86 -24.79 11.58 10.03
N LYS A 87 -25.88 10.83 9.92
CA LYS A 87 -27.16 11.33 9.38
C LYS A 87 -27.69 12.52 10.18
N SER A 88 -27.62 12.46 11.51
CA SER A 88 -28.08 13.54 12.38
C SER A 88 -27.26 14.82 12.19
N GLU A 89 -25.94 14.71 12.09
CA GLU A 89 -25.05 15.85 11.84
C GLU A 89 -25.35 16.48 10.46
N LEU A 90 -25.53 15.66 9.43
CA LEU A 90 -25.89 16.14 8.08
C LEU A 90 -27.27 16.80 8.05
N GLN A 91 -28.25 16.31 8.81
CA GLN A 91 -29.56 16.94 8.91
C GLN A 91 -29.47 18.32 9.59
N VAL A 92 -28.67 18.45 10.65
CA VAL A 92 -28.40 19.74 11.29
C VAL A 92 -27.77 20.74 10.31
N LEU A 93 -26.87 20.27 9.44
CA LEU A 93 -26.29 21.10 8.38
C LEU A 93 -27.32 21.48 7.31
N ALA A 94 -28.18 20.55 6.91
CA ALA A 94 -29.24 20.81 5.94
C ALA A 94 -30.23 21.86 6.46
N ASP A 95 -30.65 21.77 7.72
CA ASP A 95 -31.60 22.71 8.34
C ASP A 95 -31.01 24.12 8.52
N ARG A 96 -29.68 24.21 8.66
CA ARG A 96 -28.96 25.49 8.76
C ARG A 96 -28.67 26.15 7.41
N ALA A 97 -28.76 25.40 6.31
CA ALA A 97 -28.34 25.88 5.01
C ALA A 97 -29.12 27.13 4.56
N GLY A 98 -28.39 28.15 4.09
CA GLY A 98 -28.99 29.40 3.63
C GLY A 98 -29.87 29.23 2.39
N PRO A 99 -30.70 30.23 2.04
CA PRO A 99 -31.70 30.15 0.95
C PRO A 99 -31.11 29.98 -0.46
N GLY A 100 -29.81 30.18 -0.63
CA GLY A 100 -29.09 29.91 -1.89
C GLY A 100 -28.79 28.44 -2.13
N PHE A 101 -28.89 27.60 -1.09
CA PHE A 101 -28.58 26.18 -1.16
C PHE A 101 -29.84 25.33 -1.35
N ARG A 102 -29.65 24.19 -2.02
CA ARG A 102 -30.54 23.03 -2.01
C ARG A 102 -29.76 21.86 -1.44
N THR A 103 -30.17 21.40 -0.27
CA THR A 103 -29.57 20.28 0.46
C THR A 103 -30.53 19.10 0.53
N GLU A 104 -30.02 17.90 0.27
CA GLU A 104 -30.78 16.65 0.34
C GLU A 104 -29.96 15.62 1.10
N VAL A 105 -30.47 15.13 2.23
CA VAL A 105 -29.88 14.02 2.98
C VAL A 105 -30.67 12.76 2.65
N ASP A 106 -29.96 11.68 2.34
CA ASP A 106 -30.54 10.39 1.98
C ASP A 106 -29.84 9.27 2.76
N GLU A 107 -30.62 8.25 3.11
CA GLU A 107 -30.11 7.00 3.64
C GLU A 107 -30.46 5.91 2.63
N SER A 108 -29.46 5.23 2.08
CA SER A 108 -29.67 4.19 1.10
C SER A 108 -29.24 2.84 1.65
N LEU A 109 -30.18 1.91 1.70
CA LEU A 109 -29.90 0.49 1.89
C LEU A 109 -29.51 -0.14 0.55
N VAL A 110 -28.35 -0.78 0.50
CA VAL A 110 -27.80 -1.38 -0.70
C VAL A 110 -27.65 -2.89 -0.55
N SER A 111 -28.07 -3.60 -1.61
CA SER A 111 -28.02 -5.04 -1.71
C SER A 111 -27.56 -5.43 -3.12
N GLY A 112 -26.81 -6.52 -3.25
CA GLY A 112 -26.27 -6.92 -4.54
C GLY A 112 -25.44 -8.19 -4.49
N SER A 113 -24.97 -8.63 -5.67
CA SER A 113 -23.95 -9.65 -5.77
C SER A 113 -23.09 -9.47 -7.02
N PHE A 114 -21.80 -9.78 -6.90
CA PHE A 114 -20.82 -9.65 -7.99
C PHE A 114 -19.61 -10.57 -7.79
N ASN A 115 -18.84 -10.75 -8.87
CA ASN A 115 -17.58 -11.46 -8.83
C ASN A 115 -16.44 -10.46 -8.83
N MET A 116 -15.42 -10.71 -8.03
CA MET A 116 -14.24 -9.87 -7.93
C MET A 116 -12.98 -10.73 -7.96
N ILE A 117 -11.91 -10.21 -8.57
CA ILE A 117 -10.55 -10.70 -8.33
C ILE A 117 -9.92 -9.79 -7.29
N PHE A 118 -9.50 -10.37 -6.17
CA PHE A 118 -8.87 -9.66 -5.06
C PHE A 118 -7.67 -10.47 -4.56
N LEU A 119 -6.51 -9.83 -4.44
CA LEU A 119 -5.24 -10.51 -4.10
C LEU A 119 -4.95 -11.73 -4.99
N ARG A 120 -5.30 -11.65 -6.28
CA ARG A 120 -5.17 -12.73 -7.29
C ARG A 120 -6.07 -13.95 -7.07
N HIS A 121 -7.01 -13.87 -6.13
CA HIS A 121 -8.01 -14.89 -5.90
C HIS A 121 -9.37 -14.42 -6.43
N SER A 122 -10.09 -15.33 -7.07
CA SER A 122 -11.45 -15.09 -7.53
C SER A 122 -12.42 -15.38 -6.39
N ILE A 123 -13.31 -14.43 -6.13
CA ILE A 123 -14.32 -14.54 -5.08
C ILE A 123 -15.65 -14.01 -5.59
N SER A 124 -16.74 -14.56 -5.06
CA SER A 124 -18.06 -14.00 -5.24
C SER A 124 -18.54 -13.39 -3.93
N LEU A 125 -19.17 -12.23 -4.06
CA LEU A 125 -19.70 -11.46 -2.96
C LEU A 125 -21.20 -11.35 -3.16
N ALA A 126 -21.97 -11.58 -2.11
CA ALA A 126 -23.37 -11.20 -2.07
C ALA A 126 -23.67 -10.55 -0.72
N TYR A 127 -24.49 -9.50 -0.77
CA TYR A 127 -24.72 -8.68 0.40
C TYR A 127 -26.12 -8.09 0.39
N ARG A 128 -26.62 -7.74 1.56
CA ARG A 128 -27.93 -7.12 1.72
C ARG A 128 -27.92 -6.05 2.81
N ASN A 129 -28.74 -5.03 2.61
CA ASN A 129 -29.09 -4.02 3.60
C ASN A 129 -27.88 -3.27 4.21
N HIS A 130 -26.77 -3.17 3.48
CA HIS A 130 -25.68 -2.28 3.89
C HIS A 130 -26.14 -0.84 3.78
N LYS A 131 -25.76 0.00 4.73
CA LYS A 131 -26.23 1.38 4.81
C LYS A 131 -25.17 2.33 4.28
N ASN A 132 -25.60 3.25 3.42
CA ASN A 132 -24.82 4.43 3.09
C ASN A 132 -25.60 5.67 3.52
N ILE A 133 -24.90 6.66 4.04
CA ILE A 133 -25.45 7.98 4.32
C ILE A 133 -24.92 8.95 3.28
N VAL A 134 -25.81 9.72 2.66
CA VAL A 134 -25.46 10.59 1.54
C VAL A 134 -26.02 11.99 1.77
N MET A 135 -25.19 13.02 1.56
CA MET A 135 -25.66 14.41 1.50
C MET A 135 -25.33 15.00 0.14
N ARG A 136 -26.33 15.57 -0.53
CA ARG A 136 -26.15 16.40 -1.72
C ARG A 136 -26.31 17.87 -1.37
N ILE A 137 -25.31 18.68 -1.72
CA ILE A 137 -25.33 20.13 -1.55
C ILE A 137 -25.23 20.77 -2.93
N SER A 138 -26.17 21.65 -3.28
CA SER A 138 -26.22 22.29 -4.58
C SER A 138 -26.77 23.71 -4.50
N SER A 139 -26.67 24.47 -5.59
CA SER A 139 -27.40 25.74 -5.72
C SER A 139 -28.90 25.47 -5.84
N ASN A 140 -29.74 26.38 -5.34
CA ASN A 140 -31.19 26.33 -5.58
C ASN A 140 -31.57 26.37 -7.09
N SER A 141 -30.65 26.83 -7.94
CA SER A 141 -30.80 26.85 -9.40
C SER A 141 -30.34 25.56 -10.08
N SER A 142 -29.73 24.62 -9.35
CA SER A 142 -29.23 23.36 -9.90
C SER A 142 -30.36 22.42 -10.27
N LYS A 143 -30.20 21.71 -11.39
CA LYS A 143 -31.12 20.69 -11.87
C LYS A 143 -30.73 19.31 -11.35
N ASP A 144 -31.70 18.41 -11.29
CA ASP A 144 -31.49 17.07 -10.72
C ASP A 144 -30.41 16.26 -11.46
N HIS A 145 -30.26 16.46 -12.77
CA HIS A 145 -29.29 15.74 -13.62
C HIS A 145 -27.98 16.51 -13.88
N ASP A 146 -27.75 17.63 -13.18
CA ASP A 146 -26.50 18.38 -13.31
C ASP A 146 -25.31 17.51 -12.86
N PRO A 147 -24.18 17.54 -13.61
CA PRO A 147 -22.99 16.80 -13.23
C PRO A 147 -22.50 17.18 -11.83
N SER A 148 -22.19 16.18 -11.01
CA SER A 148 -21.83 16.35 -9.60
C SER A 148 -20.40 15.92 -9.30
N ILE A 149 -19.86 16.42 -8.18
CA ILE A 149 -18.58 15.97 -7.61
C ILE A 149 -18.89 15.08 -6.42
N LEU A 150 -18.35 13.87 -6.41
CA LEU A 150 -18.45 12.93 -5.29
C LEU A 150 -17.23 13.07 -4.37
N VAL A 151 -17.47 13.17 -3.07
CA VAL A 151 -16.47 13.02 -2.02
C VAL A 151 -16.84 11.78 -1.24
N ASN A 152 -15.98 10.75 -1.28
CA ASN A 152 -16.23 9.45 -0.68
C ASN A 152 -15.27 9.20 0.48
N GLY A 153 -15.77 8.53 1.51
CA GLY A 153 -15.01 7.94 2.60
C GLY A 153 -15.90 6.95 3.34
N HIS A 154 -15.31 5.95 3.99
CA HIS A 154 -16.06 4.89 4.65
C HIS A 154 -16.06 5.06 6.19
N TYR A 155 -17.16 4.67 6.83
CA TYR A 155 -17.37 4.84 8.27
C TYR A 155 -17.35 3.53 9.05
N ASP A 156 -17.38 2.39 8.37
CA ASP A 156 -17.06 1.10 8.98
C ASP A 156 -15.57 1.03 9.38
N SER A 157 -15.25 0.04 10.21
CA SER A 157 -13.88 -0.21 10.67
C SER A 157 -13.51 -1.69 10.53
N PRO A 158 -12.22 -2.04 10.40
CA PRO A 158 -11.80 -3.42 10.24
C PRO A 158 -11.95 -4.22 11.53
N LEU A 159 -11.97 -5.55 11.43
CA LEU A 159 -12.05 -6.45 12.58
C LEU A 159 -11.01 -6.13 13.65
N GLY A 160 -11.49 -5.80 14.86
CA GLY A 160 -10.65 -5.55 16.03
C GLY A 160 -9.94 -4.19 16.06
N SER A 161 -10.17 -3.32 15.07
CA SER A 161 -9.64 -1.95 15.02
C SER A 161 -10.62 -0.92 15.58
N THR A 162 -10.15 0.20 16.14
CA THR A 162 -11.05 1.33 16.48
C THR A 162 -11.33 2.24 15.27
N GLY A 163 -10.51 2.11 14.23
CA GLY A 163 -10.66 2.81 12.96
C GLY A 163 -10.53 4.33 13.08
N ALA A 164 -9.63 4.83 13.93
CA ALA A 164 -9.46 6.27 14.10
C ALA A 164 -8.76 6.91 12.89
N GLY A 165 -7.67 6.31 12.43
CA GLY A 165 -7.09 6.58 11.12
C GLY A 165 -8.03 6.10 10.02
N ASP A 166 -8.51 4.86 10.13
CA ASP A 166 -9.07 4.04 9.04
C ASP A 166 -10.55 3.60 9.24
N CYS A 167 -11.53 4.27 8.62
CA CYS A 167 -11.41 5.66 8.18
C CYS A 167 -12.33 6.65 8.90
N GLY A 168 -12.34 6.59 10.23
CA GLY A 168 -12.92 7.64 11.06
C GLY A 168 -12.36 9.04 10.73
N SER A 169 -11.07 9.14 10.40
CA SER A 169 -10.43 10.41 10.01
C SER A 169 -10.96 10.95 8.68
N CYS A 170 -11.34 10.10 7.72
CA CYS A 170 -11.98 10.47 6.46
C CYS A 170 -13.36 11.06 6.74
N VAL A 171 -14.19 10.33 7.48
CA VAL A 171 -15.57 10.72 7.82
C VAL A 171 -15.60 12.03 8.59
N ALA A 172 -14.74 12.17 9.60
CA ALA A 172 -14.59 13.40 10.36
C ALA A 172 -14.20 14.59 9.48
N SER A 173 -13.28 14.38 8.53
CA SER A 173 -12.89 15.41 7.56
C SER A 173 -14.05 15.78 6.64
N MET A 174 -14.83 14.81 6.18
CA MET A 174 -15.98 15.02 5.30
C MET A 174 -17.12 15.77 6.00
N LEU A 175 -17.40 15.48 7.28
CA LEU A 175 -18.38 16.21 8.07
C LEU A 175 -17.99 17.68 8.24
N GLU A 176 -16.73 17.98 8.60
CA GLU A 176 -16.24 19.37 8.70
C GLU A 176 -16.19 20.05 7.33
N LEU A 177 -15.92 19.33 6.23
CA LEU A 177 -15.98 19.86 4.86
C LEU A 177 -17.41 20.19 4.45
N ALA A 178 -18.39 19.32 4.73
CA ALA A 178 -19.80 19.59 4.47
C ALA A 178 -20.28 20.82 5.26
N ARG A 179 -19.90 20.91 6.55
CA ARG A 179 -20.13 22.10 7.37
C ARG A 179 -19.50 23.34 6.75
N LEU A 180 -18.23 23.25 6.36
CA LEU A 180 -17.51 24.36 5.74
C LEU A 180 -18.19 24.84 4.46
N VAL A 181 -18.69 23.94 3.60
CA VAL A 181 -19.44 24.33 2.39
C VAL A 181 -20.70 25.11 2.77
N VAL A 182 -21.50 24.59 3.70
CA VAL A 182 -22.78 25.20 4.11
C VAL A 182 -22.58 26.56 4.78
N ASP A 183 -21.60 26.66 5.68
CA ASP A 183 -21.34 27.88 6.45
C ASP A 183 -20.48 28.89 5.67
N SER A 184 -19.80 28.47 4.60
CA SER A 184 -19.08 29.39 3.72
C SER A 184 -20.07 30.20 2.87
N SER A 185 -19.67 31.42 2.49
CA SER A 185 -20.42 32.21 1.52
C SER A 185 -20.29 31.68 0.07
N TRP A 186 -19.74 30.48 -0.14
CA TRP A 186 -19.50 29.89 -1.45
C TRP A 186 -20.60 28.88 -1.81
N ILE A 187 -21.46 29.28 -2.74
CA ILE A 187 -22.47 28.39 -3.32
C ILE A 187 -21.79 27.58 -4.44
N PRO A 188 -21.81 26.24 -4.38
CA PRO A 188 -21.06 25.43 -5.33
C PRO A 188 -21.68 25.54 -6.74
N PRO A 189 -20.86 25.79 -7.78
CA PRO A 189 -21.34 25.92 -9.17
C PRO A 189 -21.84 24.59 -9.76
N ARG A 190 -21.50 23.47 -9.12
CA ARG A 190 -22.01 22.13 -9.42
C ARG A 190 -22.40 21.41 -8.14
N PRO A 191 -23.41 20.52 -8.18
CA PRO A 191 -23.76 19.72 -7.01
C PRO A 191 -22.57 18.95 -6.45
N LEU A 192 -22.45 18.95 -5.13
CA LEU A 192 -21.53 18.13 -4.36
C LEU A 192 -22.30 16.98 -3.73
N ILE A 193 -21.72 15.79 -3.72
CA ILE A 193 -22.26 14.60 -3.06
C ILE A 193 -21.21 14.13 -2.06
N PHE A 194 -21.54 14.11 -0.78
CA PHE A 194 -20.76 13.46 0.26
C PHE A 194 -21.36 12.08 0.49
N LEU A 195 -20.59 11.04 0.21
CA LEU A 195 -20.97 9.63 0.38
C LEU A 195 -20.18 9.04 1.54
N PHE A 196 -20.88 8.74 2.63
CA PHE A 196 -20.36 8.01 3.76
C PHE A 196 -20.74 6.53 3.56
N ASN A 197 -19.76 5.74 3.11
CA ASN A 197 -19.89 4.31 2.82
C ASN A 197 -19.83 3.47 4.11
N GLY A 198 -20.75 2.53 4.32
CA GLY A 198 -20.79 1.70 5.53
C GLY A 198 -20.21 0.30 5.43
N ALA A 199 -19.59 -0.08 4.31
CA ALA A 199 -19.18 -1.46 4.06
C ALA A 199 -17.96 -1.57 3.12
N GLU A 200 -16.91 -0.80 3.37
CA GLU A 200 -15.64 -0.87 2.64
C GLU A 200 -14.83 -2.10 3.04
N GLU A 201 -14.71 -2.36 4.36
CA GLU A 201 -13.76 -3.33 4.95
C GLU A 201 -14.12 -4.79 4.65
N ILE A 202 -15.33 -4.97 4.13
CA ILE A 202 -15.90 -6.22 3.65
C ILE A 202 -15.95 -6.27 2.12
N PHE A 203 -14.96 -5.64 1.46
CA PHE A 203 -14.72 -5.56 0.02
C PHE A 203 -15.61 -4.58 -0.75
N LEU A 204 -15.60 -3.31 -0.34
CA LEU A 204 -16.08 -2.18 -1.14
C LEU A 204 -17.59 -2.27 -1.46
N LEU A 205 -18.36 -2.93 -0.59
CA LEU A 205 -19.74 -3.32 -0.89
C LEU A 205 -20.68 -2.13 -0.91
N GLY A 206 -20.47 -1.14 -0.04
CA GLY A 206 -21.32 0.04 0.00
C GLY A 206 -21.07 0.98 -1.18
N SER A 207 -19.83 1.16 -1.63
CA SER A 207 -19.52 1.92 -2.86
C SER A 207 -20.01 1.20 -4.13
N HIS A 208 -19.87 -0.14 -4.20
CA HIS A 208 -20.50 -0.96 -5.24
C HIS A 208 -22.02 -0.78 -5.24
N GLY A 209 -22.65 -0.81 -4.07
CA GLY A 209 -24.07 -0.53 -3.90
C GLY A 209 -24.47 0.82 -4.47
N PHE A 210 -23.75 1.88 -4.08
CA PHE A 210 -24.02 3.24 -4.54
C PHE A 210 -23.94 3.37 -6.07
N VAL A 211 -22.83 2.92 -6.69
CA VAL A 211 -22.62 3.07 -8.15
C VAL A 211 -23.61 2.24 -8.97
N LYS A 212 -24.21 1.21 -8.39
CA LYS A 212 -25.20 0.35 -9.03
C LYS A 212 -26.63 0.86 -8.89
N THR A 213 -27.04 1.34 -7.71
CA THR A 213 -28.46 1.54 -7.40
C THR A 213 -28.85 2.96 -7.03
N HIS A 214 -27.90 3.82 -6.61
CA HIS A 214 -28.25 5.13 -6.07
C HIS A 214 -28.81 6.08 -7.15
N LYS A 215 -29.86 6.85 -6.82
CA LYS A 215 -30.53 7.76 -7.77
C LYS A 215 -29.63 8.83 -8.39
N TRP A 216 -28.55 9.19 -7.70
CA TRP A 216 -27.56 10.18 -8.17
C TRP A 216 -26.34 9.59 -8.87
N ARG A 217 -26.21 8.26 -8.95
CA ARG A 217 -25.00 7.58 -9.49
C ARG A 217 -24.60 8.08 -10.89
N ASP A 218 -25.58 8.31 -11.76
CA ASP A 218 -25.36 8.72 -13.15
C ASP A 218 -25.02 10.22 -13.28
N THR A 219 -25.19 11.01 -12.21
CA THR A 219 -24.81 12.44 -12.17
C THR A 219 -23.33 12.64 -11.85
N VAL A 220 -22.69 11.68 -11.17
CA VAL A 220 -21.30 11.83 -10.70
C VAL A 220 -20.38 11.98 -11.90
N GLY A 221 -19.74 13.15 -12.01
CA GLY A 221 -18.86 13.51 -13.11
C GLY A 221 -17.38 13.46 -12.77
N ALA A 222 -17.05 13.59 -11.49
CA ALA A 222 -15.73 13.33 -10.94
C ALA A 222 -15.82 12.96 -9.46
N PHE A 223 -14.77 12.35 -8.90
CA PHE A 223 -14.76 12.01 -7.49
C PHE A 223 -13.41 12.23 -6.80
N ILE A 224 -13.47 12.36 -5.47
CA ILE A 224 -12.34 12.34 -4.55
C ILE A 224 -12.62 11.23 -3.55
N ASN A 225 -11.79 10.19 -3.55
CA ASN A 225 -11.82 9.14 -2.53
C ASN A 225 -10.82 9.49 -1.43
N LEU A 226 -11.27 9.50 -0.19
CA LEU A 226 -10.43 9.68 0.99
C LEU A 226 -10.28 8.34 1.68
N GLU A 227 -9.04 8.01 2.02
CA GLU A 227 -8.70 6.74 2.63
C GLU A 227 -7.49 6.90 3.60
N ALA A 228 -7.22 5.89 4.41
CA ALA A 228 -6.08 5.86 5.33
C ALA A 228 -5.44 4.47 5.38
N SER A 229 -4.14 4.42 5.12
CA SER A 229 -3.33 3.21 5.31
C SER A 229 -2.40 3.33 6.54
N GLY A 230 -2.67 4.32 7.39
CA GLY A 230 -1.89 4.74 8.55
C GLY A 230 -2.55 5.94 9.25
N THR A 231 -1.90 6.47 10.28
CA THR A 231 -2.47 7.48 11.18
C THR A 231 -2.14 8.93 10.80
N GLY A 232 -1.52 9.17 9.64
CA GLY A 232 -1.37 10.53 9.11
C GLY A 232 -0.13 10.70 8.23
N GLY A 233 0.56 11.82 8.45
CA GLY A 233 1.59 12.32 7.54
C GLY A 233 0.99 13.11 6.37
N PRO A 234 1.73 13.25 5.27
CA PRO A 234 1.21 13.85 4.05
C PRO A 234 0.06 13.04 3.45
N ASP A 235 -0.92 13.75 2.88
CA ASP A 235 -2.13 13.19 2.26
C ASP A 235 -1.82 12.87 0.78
N LEU A 236 -1.37 11.64 0.52
CA LEU A 236 -0.77 11.22 -0.75
C LEU A 236 -1.82 10.85 -1.79
N VAL A 237 -1.79 11.47 -2.97
CA VAL A 237 -2.48 10.95 -4.14
C VAL A 237 -1.75 9.71 -4.66
N VAL A 238 -2.32 8.54 -4.43
CA VAL A 238 -1.77 7.25 -4.87
C VAL A 238 -2.31 6.80 -6.21
N GLN A 239 -3.53 7.21 -6.57
CA GLN A 239 -4.15 6.87 -7.85
C GLN A 239 -4.86 8.09 -8.44
N SER A 240 -4.79 8.21 -9.75
CA SER A 240 -5.49 9.26 -10.51
C SER A 240 -5.94 8.74 -11.85
N GLY A 241 -7.18 9.05 -12.21
CA GLY A 241 -7.77 8.74 -13.50
C GLY A 241 -9.22 8.28 -13.40
N PRO A 242 -9.81 7.81 -14.51
CA PRO A 242 -9.24 7.75 -15.85
C PRO A 242 -8.92 9.14 -16.46
N GLY A 243 -7.90 9.19 -17.32
CA GLY A 243 -7.42 10.42 -17.96
C GLY A 243 -6.49 11.27 -17.07
N SER A 244 -5.89 12.32 -17.64
CA SER A 244 -4.88 13.18 -16.98
C SER A 244 -5.45 14.35 -16.18
N TRP A 245 -6.71 14.71 -16.44
CA TRP A 245 -7.26 15.95 -15.91
C TRP A 245 -7.50 15.97 -14.39
N PRO A 246 -7.77 14.84 -13.68
CA PRO A 246 -7.83 14.86 -12.22
C PRO A 246 -6.47 15.27 -11.60
N SER A 247 -5.36 14.76 -12.15
CA SER A 247 -4.01 15.16 -11.70
C SER A 247 -3.70 16.63 -12.03
N LEU A 248 -4.21 17.14 -13.15
CA LEU A 248 -4.12 18.57 -13.50
C LEU A 248 -4.84 19.44 -12.47
N VAL A 249 -6.06 19.06 -12.08
CA VAL A 249 -6.83 19.74 -11.04
C VAL A 249 -6.10 19.70 -9.71
N TYR A 250 -5.53 18.56 -9.32
CA TYR A 250 -4.73 18.46 -8.10
C TYR A 250 -3.52 19.39 -8.13
N GLY A 251 -2.72 19.35 -9.20
CA GLY A 251 -1.54 20.19 -9.34
C GLY A 251 -1.82 21.70 -9.32
N GLN A 252 -3.03 22.13 -9.70
CA GLN A 252 -3.45 23.54 -9.67
C GLN A 252 -4.01 23.99 -8.31
N SER A 253 -4.47 23.06 -7.47
CA SER A 253 -5.29 23.38 -6.30
C SER A 253 -4.67 22.99 -4.96
N ALA A 254 -3.85 21.95 -4.92
CA ALA A 254 -3.27 21.45 -3.67
C ALA A 254 -2.35 22.50 -3.02
N LYS A 255 -2.66 22.85 -1.77
CA LYS A 255 -1.87 23.76 -0.95
C LYS A 255 -0.66 23.05 -0.34
N TYR A 256 -0.84 21.78 0.00
CA TYR A 256 0.17 20.88 0.55
C TYR A 256 0.29 19.68 -0.39
N PRO A 257 0.96 19.82 -1.55
CA PRO A 257 0.97 18.78 -2.57
C PRO A 257 1.78 17.56 -2.12
N MET A 258 1.20 16.37 -2.26
CA MET A 258 1.89 15.10 -2.16
C MET A 258 1.21 14.12 -3.12
N ALA A 259 1.92 13.75 -4.16
CA ALA A 259 1.39 12.88 -5.21
C ALA A 259 2.57 12.32 -5.99
N ASN A 260 2.53 11.04 -6.37
CA ASN A 260 3.56 10.50 -7.26
C ASN A 260 3.02 9.33 -8.11
N SER A 261 3.36 9.33 -9.40
CA SER A 261 2.93 8.26 -10.32
C SER A 261 3.59 6.91 -10.02
N ALA A 262 4.70 6.89 -9.27
CA ALA A 262 5.32 5.64 -8.85
C ALA A 262 4.41 4.86 -7.88
N ALA A 263 3.71 5.52 -6.97
CA ALA A 263 2.72 4.91 -6.10
C ALA A 263 1.59 4.26 -6.92
N GLN A 264 1.11 4.94 -7.96
CA GLN A 264 0.08 4.41 -8.85
C GLN A 264 0.54 3.14 -9.59
N ASP A 265 1.80 3.10 -10.05
CA ASP A 265 2.35 1.93 -10.74
C ASP A 265 2.44 0.69 -9.81
N VAL A 266 2.68 0.92 -8.51
CA VAL A 266 2.87 -0.17 -7.55
C VAL A 266 1.63 -0.52 -6.74
N PHE A 267 0.57 0.30 -6.79
CA PHE A 267 -0.63 0.15 -5.97
C PHE A 267 -1.25 -1.25 -6.09
N GLY A 268 -1.39 -1.76 -7.32
CA GLY A 268 -1.93 -3.10 -7.57
C GLY A 268 -1.06 -4.28 -7.09
N PHE A 269 0.13 -4.03 -6.55
CA PHE A 269 0.97 -5.05 -5.91
C PHE A 269 0.93 -4.99 -4.37
N ILE A 270 0.32 -3.95 -3.80
CA ILE A 270 0.11 -3.84 -2.35
C ILE A 270 -1.12 -4.68 -2.00
N PRO A 271 -1.10 -5.46 -0.91
CA PRO A 271 -2.23 -6.27 -0.51
C PRO A 271 -3.34 -5.41 0.12
N GLY A 272 -4.09 -4.71 -0.73
CA GLY A 272 -5.21 -3.83 -0.37
C GLY A 272 -5.85 -3.25 -1.63
N ASP A 273 -7.04 -2.68 -1.50
CA ASP A 273 -7.77 -1.98 -2.55
C ASP A 273 -8.60 -0.87 -1.88
N THR A 274 -9.25 0.00 -2.65
CA THR A 274 -10.08 1.07 -2.08
C THR A 274 -11.35 1.26 -2.92
N ASP A 275 -12.30 2.01 -2.38
CA ASP A 275 -13.52 2.41 -3.07
C ASP A 275 -13.26 3.10 -4.43
N TYR A 276 -12.04 3.63 -4.66
CA TYR A 276 -11.60 4.16 -5.95
C TYR A 276 -11.87 3.17 -7.08
N ARG A 277 -11.62 1.87 -6.89
CA ARG A 277 -11.81 0.84 -7.90
C ARG A 277 -13.26 0.76 -8.38
N MET A 278 -14.23 0.88 -7.49
CA MET A 278 -15.65 0.81 -7.83
C MET A 278 -16.07 1.99 -8.72
N PHE A 279 -15.53 3.18 -8.44
CA PHE A 279 -15.85 4.40 -9.19
C PHE A 279 -15.05 4.55 -10.50
N ALA A 280 -13.75 4.27 -10.48
CA ALA A 280 -12.86 4.52 -11.62
C ALA A 280 -12.76 3.33 -12.59
N GLU A 281 -12.83 2.09 -12.09
CA GLU A 281 -12.41 0.91 -12.87
C GLU A 281 -13.59 -0.02 -13.16
N ASP A 282 -14.10 -0.71 -12.14
CA ASP A 282 -14.97 -1.88 -12.34
C ASP A 282 -16.39 -1.50 -12.81
N TYR A 283 -16.93 -0.36 -12.34
CA TYR A 283 -18.34 0.00 -12.59
C TYR A 283 -18.60 1.42 -13.07
N GLY A 284 -17.82 2.41 -12.63
CA GLY A 284 -18.16 3.81 -12.87
C GLY A 284 -17.48 4.48 -14.09
N ASN A 285 -16.23 4.11 -14.41
CA ASN A 285 -15.38 4.84 -15.36
C ASN A 285 -15.45 6.38 -15.14
N ILE A 286 -15.43 6.78 -13.87
CA ILE A 286 -15.51 8.17 -13.42
C ILE A 286 -14.09 8.67 -13.19
N PRO A 287 -13.69 9.84 -13.72
CA PRO A 287 -12.38 10.42 -13.38
C PRO A 287 -12.32 10.88 -11.93
N GLY A 288 -11.28 10.51 -11.20
CA GLY A 288 -11.11 10.91 -9.81
C GLY A 288 -9.69 10.78 -9.28
N LEU A 289 -9.57 11.00 -7.97
CA LEU A 289 -8.33 10.91 -7.20
C LEU A 289 -8.57 9.98 -6.01
N ASP A 290 -7.55 9.17 -5.69
CA ASP A 290 -7.49 8.38 -4.46
C ASP A 290 -6.41 8.97 -3.54
N ILE A 291 -6.82 9.45 -2.37
CA ILE A 291 -5.97 10.22 -1.46
C ILE A 291 -5.86 9.49 -0.11
N ILE A 292 -4.64 9.12 0.27
CA ILE A 292 -4.37 8.21 1.39
C ILE A 292 -3.44 8.85 2.43
N PHE A 293 -3.77 8.71 3.71
CA PHE A 293 -2.77 8.83 4.78
C PHE A 293 -1.81 7.65 4.75
N LEU A 294 -0.57 7.91 4.36
CA LEU A 294 0.41 6.86 4.08
C LEU A 294 1.21 6.43 5.32
N LEU A 295 1.54 7.36 6.22
CA LEU A 295 2.46 7.11 7.32
C LEU A 295 1.73 6.63 8.57
N GLY A 296 2.43 5.87 9.43
CA GLY A 296 1.83 5.27 10.62
C GLY A 296 1.17 3.92 10.34
N GLY A 297 1.61 3.22 9.29
CA GLY A 297 1.05 1.95 8.84
C GLY A 297 1.23 0.79 9.83
N TYR A 298 1.99 0.95 10.91
CA TYR A 298 2.07 -0.02 12.01
C TYR A 298 0.70 -0.31 12.63
N PHE A 299 -0.16 0.71 12.73
CA PHE A 299 -1.45 0.65 13.44
C PHE A 299 -2.63 0.29 12.55
N TYR A 300 -2.48 0.42 11.23
CA TYR A 300 -3.49 0.05 10.23
C TYR A 300 -4.04 -1.36 10.48
N HIS A 301 -5.35 -1.53 10.60
CA HIS A 301 -6.03 -2.80 10.94
C HIS A 301 -5.54 -3.44 12.26
N THR A 302 -5.32 -2.64 13.30
CA THR A 302 -4.97 -3.11 14.65
C THR A 302 -5.83 -2.42 15.71
N SER A 303 -5.91 -2.98 16.91
CA SER A 303 -6.60 -2.31 18.02
C SER A 303 -5.94 -0.99 18.45
N TYR A 304 -4.74 -0.73 17.94
CA TYR A 304 -3.98 0.48 18.19
C TYR A 304 -4.17 1.59 17.16
N ASP A 305 -5.07 1.44 16.18
CA ASP A 305 -5.49 2.56 15.33
C ASP A 305 -6.40 3.51 16.13
N THR A 306 -5.82 4.27 17.06
CA THR A 306 -6.53 5.14 18.00
C THR A 306 -6.29 6.63 17.72
N MET A 307 -7.20 7.47 18.24
CA MET A 307 -7.17 8.92 18.05
C MET A 307 -5.86 9.56 18.53
N GLU A 308 -5.25 9.05 19.60
CA GLU A 308 -4.01 9.58 20.19
C GLU A 308 -2.78 9.37 19.31
N ARG A 309 -2.87 8.47 18.33
CA ARG A 309 -1.78 8.11 17.42
C ARG A 309 -1.83 8.87 16.09
N LEU A 310 -2.85 9.71 15.89
CA LEU A 310 -2.94 10.58 14.74
C LEU A 310 -1.87 11.68 14.77
N PHE A 311 -1.31 11.99 13.60
CA PHE A 311 -0.33 13.06 13.50
C PHE A 311 -1.04 14.42 13.48
N PRO A 312 -0.74 15.32 14.45
CA PRO A 312 -1.35 16.64 14.47
C PRO A 312 -1.08 17.40 13.16
N GLY A 313 -2.13 17.97 12.58
CA GLY A 313 -2.02 18.76 11.36
C GLY A 313 -2.32 17.99 10.08
N SER A 314 -2.31 16.65 10.12
CA SER A 314 -2.63 15.83 8.94
C SER A 314 -4.09 16.02 8.49
N ILE A 315 -5.03 16.02 9.44
CA ILE A 315 -6.45 16.28 9.15
C ILE A 315 -6.65 17.72 8.68
N GLN A 316 -5.96 18.71 9.28
CA GLN A 316 -5.99 20.09 8.81
C GLN A 316 -5.49 20.23 7.36
N ALA A 317 -4.39 19.55 7.02
CA ALA A 317 -3.81 19.57 5.67
C ALA A 317 -4.77 18.94 4.64
N ARG A 318 -5.35 17.78 4.97
CA ARG A 318 -6.37 17.09 4.19
C ARG A 318 -7.57 18.01 3.93
N GLY A 319 -8.17 18.55 4.99
CA GLY A 319 -9.34 19.43 4.87
C GLY A 319 -9.09 20.66 3.99
N GLU A 320 -7.97 21.35 4.17
CA GLU A 320 -7.64 22.52 3.33
C GLU A 320 -7.34 22.16 1.87
N ASN A 321 -6.70 21.02 1.60
CA ASN A 321 -6.46 20.51 0.25
C ASN A 321 -7.77 20.09 -0.42
N VAL A 322 -8.58 19.26 0.25
CA VAL A 322 -9.83 18.71 -0.28
C VAL A 322 -10.84 19.82 -0.56
N PHE A 323 -10.95 20.83 0.31
CA PHE A 323 -11.84 21.98 0.02
C PHE A 323 -11.44 22.71 -1.27
N ARG A 324 -10.13 22.91 -1.51
CA ARG A 324 -9.61 23.51 -2.76
C ARG A 324 -9.83 22.63 -3.98
N LEU A 325 -9.67 21.32 -3.82
CA LEU A 325 -9.98 20.34 -4.86
C LEU A 325 -11.45 20.41 -5.23
N ILE A 326 -12.36 20.35 -4.26
CA ILE A 326 -13.82 20.47 -4.45
C ILE A 326 -14.15 21.72 -5.26
N ASN A 327 -13.63 22.89 -4.87
CA ASN A 327 -13.88 24.14 -5.58
C ASN A 327 -13.38 24.10 -7.04
N THR A 328 -12.18 23.56 -7.25
CA THR A 328 -11.54 23.49 -8.58
C THR A 328 -12.24 22.49 -9.50
N PHE A 329 -12.59 21.31 -8.99
CA PHE A 329 -13.41 20.32 -9.68
C PHE A 329 -14.79 20.91 -10.03
N ALA A 330 -15.50 21.49 -9.05
CA ALA A 330 -16.82 22.07 -9.25
C ALA A 330 -16.81 23.17 -10.32
N SER A 331 -15.70 23.90 -10.48
CA SER A 331 -15.53 24.95 -11.49
C SER A 331 -15.06 24.45 -12.87
N SER A 332 -14.60 23.20 -13.01
CA SER A 332 -13.96 22.70 -14.23
C SER A 332 -14.96 22.26 -15.30
N SER A 333 -14.90 22.77 -16.53
CA SER A 333 -15.78 22.33 -17.63
C SER A 333 -15.66 20.85 -18.00
N MET A 334 -14.67 20.12 -17.48
CA MET A 334 -14.43 18.70 -17.75
C MET A 334 -15.31 17.74 -16.93
N VAL A 335 -16.05 18.24 -15.95
CA VAL A 335 -16.99 17.42 -15.16
C VAL A 335 -18.23 17.15 -16.00
N LEU A 336 -18.36 15.91 -16.42
CA LEU A 336 -19.41 15.42 -17.30
C LEU A 336 -20.16 14.27 -16.64
N ASN A 337 -21.49 14.26 -16.70
CA ASN A 337 -22.29 13.14 -16.18
C ASN A 337 -22.15 11.88 -17.06
N ALA A 338 -22.73 10.75 -16.63
CA ALA A 338 -22.55 9.46 -17.30
C ALA A 338 -22.97 9.46 -18.78
N LYS A 339 -24.07 10.16 -19.11
CA LYS A 339 -24.56 10.30 -20.49
C LYS A 339 -23.58 11.10 -21.35
N GLN A 340 -23.09 12.23 -20.84
CA GLN A 340 -22.13 13.08 -21.53
C GLN A 340 -20.79 12.36 -21.76
N ARG A 341 -20.28 11.65 -20.74
CA ARG A 341 -19.05 10.85 -20.86
C ARG A 341 -19.18 9.75 -21.91
N SER A 342 -20.29 9.01 -21.91
CA SER A 342 -20.57 7.97 -22.90
C SER A 342 -20.57 8.52 -24.34
N LEU A 343 -21.18 9.70 -24.55
CA LEU A 343 -21.16 10.38 -25.86
C LEU A 343 -19.75 10.81 -26.27
N GLN A 344 -18.96 11.33 -25.34
CA GLN A 344 -17.58 11.73 -25.60
C GLN A 344 -16.67 10.52 -25.90
N ALA A 345 -16.86 9.39 -25.22
CA ALA A 345 -16.13 8.15 -25.46
C ALA A 345 -16.42 7.55 -26.85
N LEU A 346 -17.65 7.72 -27.36
CA LEU A 346 -18.00 7.35 -28.74
C LEU A 346 -17.31 8.25 -29.78
N ALA A 347 -17.14 9.54 -29.47
CA ALA A 347 -16.51 10.51 -30.36
C ALA A 347 -14.98 10.41 -30.38
N ASN A 348 -14.36 10.12 -29.23
CA ASN A 348 -12.92 10.01 -29.09
C ASN A 348 -12.54 8.55 -28.80
N ARG A 349 -11.90 7.87 -29.76
CA ARG A 349 -11.23 6.58 -29.50
C ARG A 349 -10.19 6.83 -28.40
N THR A 350 -10.44 6.30 -27.21
CA THR A 350 -9.65 6.51 -25.98
C THR A 350 -8.18 6.23 -26.24
N LYS A 351 -7.35 7.27 -26.21
CA LYS A 351 -5.91 7.14 -25.99
C LYS A 351 -5.69 7.21 -24.48
N ASP A 352 -4.83 6.33 -23.96
CA ASP A 352 -4.36 6.42 -22.56
C ASP A 352 -3.54 7.71 -22.42
N ASP A 353 -4.23 8.77 -22.01
CA ASP A 353 -3.68 10.11 -21.83
C ASP A 353 -3.30 10.36 -20.36
N ARG A 354 -3.01 9.31 -19.58
CA ARG A 354 -2.53 9.46 -18.19
C ARG A 354 -1.28 10.36 -18.14
N ALA A 355 -1.30 11.33 -17.23
CA ALA A 355 -0.18 12.23 -17.03
C ALA A 355 0.84 11.58 -16.09
N ILE A 356 2.10 11.99 -16.21
CA ILE A 356 3.10 11.72 -15.18
C ILE A 356 3.09 12.89 -14.21
N PHE A 357 2.97 12.60 -12.92
CA PHE A 357 2.90 13.56 -11.84
C PHE A 357 3.79 13.15 -10.67
N PHE A 358 4.46 14.11 -10.06
CA PHE A 358 5.14 13.93 -8.78
C PHE A 358 5.30 15.27 -8.05
N ASP A 359 5.29 15.27 -6.71
CA ASP A 359 5.70 16.44 -5.94
C ASP A 359 7.22 16.55 -5.84
N TYR A 360 7.76 17.76 -5.71
CA TYR A 360 9.16 17.96 -5.34
C TYR A 360 9.23 18.44 -3.88
N LEU A 361 9.60 17.52 -2.98
CA LEU A 361 9.72 17.76 -1.53
C LEU A 361 8.42 18.34 -0.92
N SER A 362 7.26 17.94 -1.42
CA SER A 362 5.96 18.50 -1.05
C SER A 362 5.81 20.03 -1.22
N PHE A 363 6.73 20.69 -1.94
CA PHE A 363 6.66 22.14 -2.15
C PHE A 363 5.83 22.53 -3.37
N PHE A 364 5.93 21.77 -4.46
CA PHE A 364 5.17 22.00 -5.69
C PHE A 364 5.02 20.71 -6.49
N MET A 365 4.03 20.68 -7.38
CA MET A 365 3.80 19.58 -8.31
C MET A 365 4.56 19.76 -9.62
N VAL A 366 5.16 18.68 -10.11
CA VAL A 366 5.62 18.54 -11.50
C VAL A 366 4.65 17.62 -12.22
N LEU A 367 4.13 18.09 -13.35
CA LEU A 367 3.11 17.38 -14.13
C LEU A 367 3.36 17.56 -15.63
N TYR A 368 3.32 16.48 -16.39
CA TYR A 368 3.40 16.56 -17.84
C TYR A 368 2.64 15.44 -18.54
N SER A 369 2.17 15.74 -19.75
CA SER A 369 1.35 14.84 -20.56
C SER A 369 2.12 13.59 -21.01
N ARG A 370 1.40 12.53 -21.40
CA ARG A 370 1.98 11.35 -22.06
C ARG A 370 2.80 11.69 -23.31
N ARG A 371 2.41 12.72 -24.08
CA ARG A 371 3.20 13.15 -25.25
C ARG A 371 4.52 13.78 -24.84
N THR A 372 4.50 14.59 -23.78
CA THR A 372 5.70 15.19 -23.22
C THR A 372 6.60 14.11 -22.60
N SER A 373 6.03 13.08 -21.95
CA SER A 373 6.80 11.98 -21.37
C SER A 373 7.55 11.19 -22.45
N LEU A 374 6.93 10.95 -23.61
CA LEU A 374 7.61 10.32 -24.76
C LEU A 374 8.89 11.07 -25.12
N VAL A 375 8.86 12.40 -25.17
CA VAL A 375 10.04 13.21 -25.48
C VAL A 375 11.05 13.18 -24.35
N LEU A 376 10.63 13.50 -23.12
CA LEU A 376 11.51 13.64 -21.97
C LEU A 376 12.23 12.33 -21.62
N HIS A 377 11.56 11.18 -21.71
CA HIS A 377 12.12 9.88 -21.32
C HIS A 377 12.90 9.23 -22.48
N SER A 378 12.66 9.63 -23.74
CA SER A 378 13.46 9.15 -24.88
C SER A 378 14.71 9.98 -25.13
N LEU A 379 14.70 11.27 -24.78
CA LEU A 379 15.81 12.18 -25.05
C LEU A 379 17.14 11.74 -24.42
N PRO A 380 17.22 11.27 -23.16
CA PRO A 380 18.45 10.73 -22.60
C PRO A 380 19.03 9.58 -23.42
N ALA A 381 18.19 8.66 -23.91
CA ALA A 381 18.64 7.55 -24.73
C ALA A 381 19.19 8.05 -26.07
N VAL A 382 18.51 9.00 -26.72
CA VAL A 382 19.01 9.65 -27.95
C VAL A 382 20.38 10.30 -27.73
N ILE A 383 20.55 11.03 -26.63
CA ILE A 383 21.83 11.63 -26.25
C ILE A 383 22.89 10.53 -26.13
N PHE A 384 22.62 9.47 -25.36
CA PHE A 384 23.57 8.38 -25.14
C PHE A 384 24.03 7.71 -26.45
N PHE A 385 23.11 7.42 -27.37
CA PHE A 385 23.44 6.81 -28.67
C PHE A 385 24.16 7.77 -29.62
N PHE A 386 23.95 9.08 -29.49
CA PHE A 386 24.62 10.09 -30.30
C PHE A 386 26.02 10.46 -29.79
N MET A 387 26.31 10.26 -28.50
CA MET A 387 27.59 10.64 -27.89
C MET A 387 28.84 10.03 -28.53
N PRO A 388 28.88 8.77 -28.98
CA PRO A 388 30.03 8.23 -29.71
C PRO A 388 30.42 9.06 -30.94
N LEU A 389 29.45 9.65 -31.65
CA LEU A 389 29.72 10.50 -32.81
C LEU A 389 30.35 11.84 -32.39
N LEU A 390 29.89 12.41 -31.28
CA LEU A 390 30.44 13.65 -30.72
C LEU A 390 31.87 13.47 -30.20
N ILE A 391 32.15 12.35 -29.53
CA ILE A 391 33.49 12.02 -29.03
C ILE A 391 34.49 11.85 -30.19
N CYS A 392 34.05 11.31 -31.32
CA CYS A 392 34.90 11.13 -32.51
C CYS A 392 35.03 12.37 -33.40
N TYR A 393 34.33 13.49 -33.10
CA TYR A 393 34.39 14.71 -33.91
C TYR A 393 35.75 15.43 -33.77
N PRO A 394 36.38 15.96 -34.85
CA PRO A 394 35.87 16.10 -36.22
C PRO A 394 36.18 14.92 -37.18
N SER A 395 36.98 13.95 -36.78
CA SER A 395 37.41 12.82 -37.63
C SER A 395 36.60 11.56 -37.33
N VAL A 396 35.35 11.51 -37.82
CA VAL A 396 34.44 10.37 -37.61
C VAL A 396 34.77 9.23 -38.59
N GLU A 397 35.70 8.36 -38.21
CA GLU A 397 35.92 7.08 -38.89
C GLU A 397 35.01 5.98 -38.29
N MET A 398 34.54 5.04 -39.12
CA MET A 398 33.63 3.96 -38.68
C MET A 398 34.23 3.12 -37.54
N HIS A 399 35.54 2.86 -37.59
CA HIS A 399 36.24 2.08 -36.57
C HIS A 399 36.28 2.81 -35.22
N SER A 400 36.64 4.09 -35.21
CA SER A 400 36.73 4.90 -33.98
C SER A 400 35.35 5.14 -33.35
N TRP A 401 34.31 5.34 -34.17
CA TRP A 401 32.93 5.41 -33.71
C TRP A 401 32.49 4.10 -33.03
N LEU A 402 32.71 2.97 -33.68
CA LEU A 402 32.34 1.66 -33.14
C LEU A 402 33.09 1.35 -31.84
N ALA A 403 34.39 1.66 -31.78
CA ALA A 403 35.20 1.50 -30.57
C ALA A 403 34.66 2.35 -29.42
N SER A 404 34.31 3.61 -29.67
CA SER A 404 33.73 4.52 -28.69
C SER A 404 32.37 4.02 -28.20
N PHE A 405 31.49 3.61 -29.11
CA PHE A 405 30.19 3.02 -28.76
C PHE A 405 30.34 1.77 -27.89
N LEU A 406 31.24 0.85 -28.25
CA LEU A 406 31.51 -0.35 -27.46
C LEU A 406 32.08 -0.02 -26.07
N ASN A 407 32.90 1.02 -25.95
CA ASN A 407 33.40 1.49 -24.66
C ASN A 407 32.25 2.03 -23.80
N LEU A 408 31.35 2.86 -24.34
CA LEU A 408 30.18 3.36 -23.61
C LEU A 408 29.26 2.23 -23.15
N MET A 409 29.00 1.24 -24.02
CA MET A 409 28.20 0.06 -23.69
C MET A 409 28.83 -0.78 -22.56
N LYS A 410 30.16 -0.92 -22.54
CA LYS A 410 30.87 -1.52 -21.41
C LYS A 410 30.68 -0.69 -20.14
N GLY A 411 30.84 0.63 -20.23
CA GLY A 411 30.51 1.57 -19.15
C GLY A 411 29.14 1.31 -18.52
N MET A 412 28.13 1.20 -19.37
CA MET A 412 26.75 0.94 -18.96
C MET A 412 26.61 -0.43 -18.28
N LEU A 413 27.16 -1.49 -18.88
CA LEU A 413 27.11 -2.83 -18.31
C LEU A 413 27.74 -2.89 -16.92
N PHE A 414 28.91 -2.29 -16.74
CA PHE A 414 29.58 -2.26 -15.43
C PHE A 414 28.82 -1.44 -14.39
N HIS A 415 28.19 -0.33 -14.80
CA HIS A 415 27.34 0.43 -13.89
C HIS A 415 26.10 -0.38 -13.50
N ALA A 416 25.46 -1.06 -14.46
CA ALA A 416 24.33 -1.96 -14.22
C ALA A 416 24.71 -3.11 -13.26
N ILE A 417 25.86 -3.77 -13.48
CA ILE A 417 26.38 -4.79 -12.56
C ILE A 417 26.59 -4.19 -11.16
N GLY A 418 27.10 -2.97 -11.06
CA GLY A 418 27.27 -2.27 -9.78
C GLY A 418 25.94 -2.07 -9.06
N VAL A 419 24.91 -1.56 -9.75
CA VAL A 419 23.57 -1.37 -9.19
C VAL A 419 22.96 -2.71 -8.76
N VAL A 420 23.07 -3.76 -9.58
CA VAL A 420 22.60 -5.11 -9.26
C VAL A 420 23.31 -5.67 -8.03
N LEU A 421 24.64 -5.55 -7.95
CA LEU A 421 25.39 -5.95 -6.76
C LEU A 421 25.05 -5.08 -5.53
N GLY A 422 24.74 -3.80 -5.73
CA GLY A 422 24.25 -2.91 -4.69
C GLY A 422 22.92 -3.36 -4.08
N ILE A 423 22.13 -4.15 -4.80
CA ILE A 423 20.90 -4.79 -4.31
C ILE A 423 21.20 -6.18 -3.72
N ILE A 424 22.01 -6.99 -4.41
CA ILE A 424 22.27 -8.39 -4.01
C ILE A 424 23.13 -8.49 -2.76
N VAL A 425 24.16 -7.65 -2.59
CA VAL A 425 25.08 -7.76 -1.45
C VAL A 425 24.34 -7.53 -0.10
N PRO A 426 23.49 -6.50 0.07
CA PRO A 426 22.64 -6.37 1.25
C PRO A 426 21.74 -7.60 1.50
N VAL A 427 21.17 -8.18 0.45
CA VAL A 427 20.34 -9.40 0.55
C VAL A 427 21.17 -10.58 1.09
N VAL A 428 22.40 -10.75 0.62
CA VAL A 428 23.30 -11.77 1.17
C VAL A 428 23.57 -11.52 2.65
N PHE A 429 23.80 -10.27 3.05
CA PHE A 429 24.01 -9.89 4.45
C PHE A 429 22.76 -10.14 5.31
N SER A 430 21.56 -9.90 4.79
CA SER A 430 20.32 -10.15 5.51
C SER A 430 20.09 -11.66 5.72
N VAL A 431 20.38 -12.48 4.72
CA VAL A 431 20.34 -13.95 4.85
C VAL A 431 21.37 -14.44 5.86
N ILE A 432 22.62 -13.97 5.79
CA ILE A 432 23.68 -14.34 6.75
C ILE A 432 23.25 -14.00 8.18
N ARG A 433 22.69 -12.80 8.42
CA ARG A 433 22.19 -12.42 9.74
C ARG A 433 21.21 -13.45 10.30
N LEU A 434 20.25 -13.87 9.47
CA LEU A 434 19.20 -14.80 9.86
C LEU A 434 19.70 -16.23 10.09
N LEU A 435 20.84 -16.62 9.52
CA LEU A 435 21.49 -17.90 9.84
C LEU A 435 22.09 -17.93 11.25
N PHE A 436 22.37 -16.75 11.84
CA PHE A 436 22.94 -16.61 13.18
C PHE A 436 21.97 -15.97 14.20
N SER A 437 20.78 -15.57 13.77
CA SER A 437 19.75 -14.95 14.59
C SER A 437 18.56 -15.88 14.76
N ASN A 438 17.97 -15.89 15.96
CA ASN A 438 16.74 -16.62 16.25
C ASN A 438 15.46 -15.80 15.94
N GLN A 439 15.61 -14.57 15.45
CA GLN A 439 14.52 -13.63 15.20
C GLN A 439 14.71 -12.89 13.87
N ALA A 440 13.63 -12.83 13.09
CA ALA A 440 13.53 -12.01 11.89
C ALA A 440 13.10 -10.58 12.24
N MET A 441 13.28 -9.67 11.28
CA MET A 441 12.71 -8.32 11.35
C MET A 441 13.17 -7.46 12.53
N SER A 442 14.41 -7.59 13.02
CA SER A 442 14.88 -6.80 14.17
C SER A 442 14.90 -5.28 13.93
N TRP A 443 14.76 -4.85 12.68
CA TRP A 443 14.57 -3.46 12.25
C TRP A 443 13.12 -2.98 12.29
N PHE A 444 12.12 -3.84 12.53
CA PHE A 444 10.70 -3.49 12.39
C PHE A 444 10.26 -2.42 13.40
N ALA A 445 10.51 -2.61 14.69
CA ALA A 445 10.33 -1.56 15.70
C ALA A 445 11.44 -0.50 15.66
N HIS A 446 12.55 -0.76 14.96
CA HIS A 446 13.77 0.07 14.99
C HIS A 446 14.30 0.32 13.56
N PRO A 447 13.61 1.13 12.74
CA PRO A 447 13.88 1.24 11.30
C PRO A 447 15.32 1.65 10.96
N TYR A 448 15.97 2.44 11.82
CA TYR A 448 17.36 2.86 11.64
C TYR A 448 18.35 1.69 11.51
N LEU A 449 18.03 0.51 12.08
CA LEU A 449 18.85 -0.69 11.94
C LEU A 449 18.90 -1.20 10.51
N ALA A 450 17.81 -1.08 9.73
CA ALA A 450 17.81 -1.47 8.32
C ALA A 450 18.82 -0.65 7.53
N PHE A 451 18.85 0.67 7.72
CA PHE A 451 19.82 1.56 7.08
C PHE A 451 21.26 1.24 7.52
N LEU A 452 21.47 1.06 8.82
CA LEU A 452 22.80 0.77 9.38
C LEU A 452 23.39 -0.54 8.83
N MET A 453 22.56 -1.57 8.66
CA MET A 453 23.00 -2.86 8.12
C MET A 453 23.22 -2.79 6.61
N PHE A 454 22.25 -2.26 5.87
CA PHE A 454 22.15 -2.52 4.44
C PHE A 454 22.81 -1.45 3.56
N VAL A 455 22.85 -0.18 3.98
CA VAL A 455 23.50 0.89 3.20
C VAL A 455 25.01 0.63 3.00
N PRO A 456 25.82 0.32 4.05
CA PRO A 456 27.24 0.07 3.86
C PRO A 456 27.52 -1.17 2.98
N SER A 457 26.72 -2.23 3.12
CA SER A 457 26.82 -3.42 2.26
C SER A 457 26.42 -3.14 0.81
N SER A 458 25.46 -2.25 0.59
CA SER A 458 25.04 -1.82 -0.75
C SER A 458 26.16 -1.02 -1.44
N LEU A 459 26.81 -0.11 -0.70
CA LEU A 459 27.97 0.64 -1.20
C LEU A 459 29.12 -0.28 -1.60
N ILE A 460 29.37 -1.37 -0.87
CA ILE A 460 30.33 -2.40 -1.29
C ILE A 460 29.95 -2.97 -2.66
N GLY A 461 28.69 -3.41 -2.82
CA GLY A 461 28.17 -3.92 -4.09
C GLY A 461 28.37 -2.96 -5.26
N LEU A 462 28.03 -1.69 -5.06
CA LEU A 462 28.18 -0.63 -6.06
C LEU A 462 29.65 -0.39 -6.47
N LEU A 463 30.59 -0.57 -5.54
CA LEU A 463 32.01 -0.28 -5.74
C LEU A 463 32.83 -1.47 -6.27
N ILE A 464 32.37 -2.72 -6.10
CA ILE A 464 33.09 -3.93 -6.57
C ILE A 464 33.47 -3.87 -8.06
N PRO A 465 32.58 -3.56 -9.02
CA PRO A 465 32.96 -3.52 -10.43
C PRO A 465 34.02 -2.46 -10.74
N ARG A 466 34.15 -1.44 -9.87
CA ARG A 466 35.09 -0.33 -10.03
C ARG A 466 36.50 -0.71 -9.58
N THR A 467 36.65 -1.61 -8.61
CA THR A 467 37.97 -2.15 -8.22
C THR A 467 38.53 -3.12 -9.25
N LEU A 468 37.65 -3.85 -9.94
CA LEU A 468 38.00 -4.83 -10.97
C LEU A 468 38.18 -4.21 -12.38
N TRP A 469 37.84 -2.93 -12.54
CA TRP A 469 37.89 -2.23 -13.83
C TRP A 469 39.30 -2.23 -14.47
N GLY A 470 40.36 -2.20 -13.65
CA GLY A 470 41.76 -2.20 -14.12
C GLY A 470 42.15 -3.46 -14.92
N PHE A 471 41.40 -4.55 -14.82
CA PHE A 471 41.65 -5.80 -15.53
C PHE A 471 41.11 -5.83 -16.97
N PHE A 472 40.28 -4.86 -17.36
CA PHE A 472 39.66 -4.81 -18.69
C PHE A 472 40.29 -3.74 -19.59
N LYS A 473 40.78 -4.16 -20.77
CA LYS A 473 41.37 -3.25 -21.76
C LYS A 473 40.26 -2.42 -22.44
N ILE A 474 40.37 -1.09 -22.33
CA ILE A 474 39.61 -0.15 -23.17
C ILE A 474 40.17 -0.25 -24.59
N SER A 475 39.29 -0.31 -25.60
CA SER A 475 39.72 -0.30 -27.00
C SER A 475 40.28 1.09 -27.30
N GLN A 476 41.60 1.17 -27.53
CA GLN A 476 42.28 2.40 -27.89
C GLN A 476 42.57 2.39 -29.38
N ASP A 477 42.01 3.37 -30.10
CA ASP A 477 42.44 3.69 -31.45
C ASP A 477 43.68 4.58 -31.37
N THR A 478 44.78 4.14 -31.95
CA THR A 478 46.13 4.71 -31.73
C THR A 478 46.32 6.09 -32.37
N LYS A 479 45.36 6.59 -33.16
CA LYS A 479 45.40 7.92 -33.80
C LYS A 479 44.76 9.06 -32.97
N LEU A 480 44.00 8.77 -31.91
CA LEU A 480 43.41 9.76 -30.99
C LEU A 480 44.38 10.21 -29.88
N SER A 481 45.65 10.48 -30.24
CA SER A 481 46.78 10.68 -29.32
C SER A 481 46.75 11.95 -28.45
N LYS A 482 45.69 12.76 -28.50
CA LYS A 482 45.57 14.03 -27.75
C LYS A 482 44.77 13.94 -26.44
N ILE A 483 43.99 12.87 -26.22
CA ILE A 483 43.14 12.72 -25.02
C ILE A 483 43.88 11.88 -23.98
N SER A 484 43.91 12.33 -22.73
CA SER A 484 44.58 11.58 -21.67
C SER A 484 43.83 10.26 -21.39
N LYS A 485 44.55 9.22 -20.91
CA LYS A 485 43.90 7.96 -20.52
C LYS A 485 42.81 8.18 -19.47
N GLU A 486 43.05 9.10 -18.52
CA GLU A 486 42.13 9.42 -17.43
C GLU A 486 40.82 10.02 -17.94
N ASP A 487 40.88 10.89 -18.95
CA ASP A 487 39.69 11.47 -19.60
C ASP A 487 38.84 10.40 -20.29
N ILE A 488 39.46 9.43 -20.98
CA ILE A 488 38.75 8.32 -21.64
C ILE A 488 38.03 7.44 -20.59
N TYR A 489 38.68 7.18 -19.46
CA TYR A 489 38.05 6.43 -18.36
C TYR A 489 36.87 7.21 -17.77
N ASP A 490 37.02 8.51 -17.50
CA ASP A 490 35.95 9.32 -16.93
C ASP A 490 34.75 9.43 -17.89
N GLU A 491 34.99 9.64 -19.18
CA GLU A 491 33.94 9.62 -20.22
C GLU A 491 33.21 8.29 -20.27
N THR A 492 33.95 7.17 -20.32
CA THR A 492 33.35 5.82 -20.38
C THR A 492 32.48 5.55 -19.15
N ARG A 493 32.95 5.96 -17.97
CA ARG A 493 32.24 5.73 -16.70
C ARG A 493 31.00 6.60 -16.58
N PHE A 494 31.11 7.87 -16.95
CA PHE A 494 30.02 8.83 -16.89
C PHE A 494 28.92 8.46 -17.88
N TRP A 495 29.26 8.35 -19.17
CA TRP A 495 28.29 8.05 -20.21
C TRP A 495 27.71 6.64 -20.06
N GLY A 496 28.48 5.70 -19.53
CA GLY A 496 27.96 4.40 -19.15
C GLY A 496 26.85 4.46 -18.09
N ALA A 497 27.09 5.18 -16.99
CA ALA A 497 26.07 5.37 -15.95
C ALA A 497 24.86 6.17 -16.47
N PHE A 498 25.10 7.23 -17.23
CA PHE A 498 24.05 7.99 -17.90
C PHE A 498 23.21 7.09 -18.82
N GLY A 499 23.85 6.23 -19.61
CA GLY A 499 23.21 5.25 -20.48
C GLY A 499 22.32 4.27 -19.72
N PHE A 500 22.76 3.80 -18.54
CA PHE A 500 21.94 2.94 -17.68
C PHE A 500 20.64 3.64 -17.28
N TYR A 501 20.73 4.85 -16.73
CA TYR A 501 19.55 5.62 -16.33
C TYR A 501 18.65 5.99 -17.53
N ALA A 502 19.26 6.34 -18.66
CA ALA A 502 18.58 6.64 -19.91
C ALA A 502 17.77 5.45 -20.46
N MET A 503 18.33 4.24 -20.40
CA MET A 503 17.63 3.03 -20.84
C MET A 503 16.55 2.61 -19.84
N THR A 504 16.79 2.77 -18.53
CA THR A 504 15.79 2.47 -17.50
C THR A 504 14.58 3.40 -17.61
N THR A 505 14.75 4.72 -17.73
CA THR A 505 13.61 5.64 -17.92
C THR A 505 12.80 5.30 -19.17
N LEU A 506 13.47 4.94 -20.28
CA LEU A 506 12.81 4.51 -21.51
C LEU A 506 12.05 3.19 -21.31
N ALA A 507 12.60 2.23 -20.57
CA ALA A 507 11.94 0.97 -20.27
C ALA A 507 10.64 1.17 -19.47
N TYR A 508 10.66 2.02 -18.44
CA TYR A 508 9.45 2.40 -17.69
C TYR A 508 8.38 2.99 -18.62
N LEU A 509 8.78 3.93 -19.48
CA LEU A 509 7.88 4.54 -20.46
C LEU A 509 7.24 3.49 -21.38
N LEU A 510 8.01 2.53 -21.89
CA LEU A 510 7.55 1.47 -22.80
C LEU A 510 6.62 0.46 -22.14
N ILE A 511 6.84 0.15 -20.86
CA ILE A 511 5.95 -0.71 -20.04
C ILE A 511 4.64 0.02 -19.70
N GLY A 512 4.64 1.36 -19.76
CA GLY A 512 3.47 2.19 -19.45
C GLY A 512 3.49 2.75 -18.04
N PHE A 513 4.59 2.60 -17.30
CA PHE A 513 4.74 3.06 -15.92
C PHE A 513 5.14 4.53 -15.86
N GLY A 514 4.58 5.27 -14.91
CA GLY A 514 4.86 6.68 -14.65
C GLY A 514 6.13 6.93 -13.81
N GLY A 515 6.55 5.96 -13.00
CA GLY A 515 7.66 6.01 -12.05
C GLY A 515 9.04 6.25 -12.67
N GLY A 516 9.18 6.07 -13.99
CA GLY A 516 10.41 6.38 -14.72
C GLY A 516 10.85 7.85 -14.64
N PHE A 517 10.02 8.75 -14.10
CA PHE A 517 10.38 10.14 -13.88
C PHE A 517 11.61 10.31 -12.98
N LEU A 518 11.83 9.41 -12.01
CA LEU A 518 12.99 9.47 -11.13
C LEU A 518 14.30 9.26 -11.90
N GLU A 519 14.32 8.26 -12.78
CA GLU A 519 15.47 7.95 -13.63
C GLU A 519 15.68 9.02 -14.71
N CYS A 520 14.59 9.61 -15.21
CA CYS A 520 14.63 10.79 -16.07
C CYS A 520 15.26 11.99 -15.36
N LEU A 521 14.90 12.24 -14.09
CA LEU A 521 15.44 13.34 -13.29
C LEU A 521 16.93 13.13 -13.00
N ILE A 522 17.33 11.89 -12.68
CA ILE A 522 18.73 11.51 -12.48
C ILE A 522 19.54 11.78 -13.75
N SER A 523 19.14 11.20 -14.88
CA SER A 523 19.87 11.36 -16.15
C SER A 523 19.92 12.82 -16.61
N ALA A 524 18.83 13.58 -16.48
CA ALA A 524 18.81 15.01 -16.80
C ALA A 524 19.78 15.82 -15.93
N SER A 525 19.89 15.51 -14.63
CA SER A 525 20.78 16.20 -13.69
C SER A 525 22.26 15.85 -13.89
N MET A 526 22.55 14.67 -14.44
CA MET A 526 23.92 14.23 -14.74
C MET A 526 24.59 15.07 -15.85
N ILE A 527 23.84 15.61 -16.81
CA ILE A 527 24.40 16.43 -17.89
C ILE A 527 25.06 17.73 -17.37
N PRO A 528 24.36 18.63 -16.64
CA PRO A 528 24.99 19.82 -16.08
C PRO A 528 26.10 19.46 -15.09
N ALA A 529 25.95 18.37 -14.33
CA ALA A 529 27.01 17.86 -13.45
C ALA A 529 28.30 17.56 -14.21
N TRP A 530 28.20 16.88 -15.34
CA TRP A 530 29.35 16.57 -16.21
C TRP A 530 30.02 17.80 -16.79
N LEU A 531 29.22 18.79 -17.22
CA LEU A 531 29.76 20.06 -17.73
C LEU A 531 30.51 20.83 -16.63
N CYS A 532 29.94 20.92 -15.43
CA CYS A 532 30.59 21.55 -14.28
C CYS A 532 31.84 20.79 -13.83
N PHE A 533 31.83 19.46 -13.88
CA PHE A 533 33.02 18.64 -13.65
C PHE A 533 34.10 18.97 -14.67
N GLY A 534 33.80 19.02 -15.97
CA GLY A 534 34.78 19.37 -17.00
C GLY A 534 35.43 20.75 -16.78
N LEU A 535 34.65 21.75 -16.36
CA LEU A 535 35.17 23.10 -16.06
C LEU A 535 36.06 23.11 -14.82
N THR A 536 35.61 22.50 -13.72
CA THR A 536 36.36 22.46 -12.47
C THR A 536 37.60 21.58 -12.58
N ASN A 537 37.52 20.49 -13.34
CA ASN A 537 38.63 19.59 -13.63
C ASN A 537 39.75 20.28 -14.41
N LYS A 538 39.43 21.13 -15.40
CA LYS A 538 40.43 21.95 -16.11
C LYS A 538 41.20 22.89 -15.18
N HIS A 539 40.58 23.34 -14.08
CA HIS A 539 41.19 24.31 -13.17
C HIS A 539 41.90 23.66 -11.97
N PHE A 540 41.32 22.60 -11.40
CA PHE A 540 41.81 21.95 -10.17
C PHE A 540 42.45 20.57 -10.41
N GLY A 541 42.31 20.00 -11.61
CA GLY A 541 42.83 18.69 -11.98
C GLY A 541 42.00 17.50 -11.52
N HIS A 542 42.28 16.34 -12.10
CA HIS A 542 41.53 15.08 -11.89
C HIS A 542 41.59 14.60 -10.44
N GLN A 543 42.72 14.73 -9.76
CA GLN A 543 42.89 14.19 -8.39
C GLN A 543 42.30 15.09 -7.29
N SER A 544 41.72 16.25 -7.63
CA SER A 544 41.20 17.20 -6.66
C SER A 544 39.76 16.92 -6.24
N LEU A 545 39.50 16.90 -4.93
CA LEU A 545 38.13 16.86 -4.38
C LEU A 545 37.30 18.08 -4.79
N LYS A 546 37.93 19.21 -5.15
CA LYS A 546 37.22 20.39 -5.65
C LYS A 546 36.53 20.12 -7.00
N SER A 547 37.14 19.29 -7.85
CA SER A 547 36.53 18.85 -9.11
C SER A 547 35.30 17.96 -8.84
N LEU A 548 35.39 17.06 -7.86
CA LEU A 548 34.23 16.27 -7.40
C LEU A 548 33.11 17.16 -6.86
N VAL A 549 33.42 18.18 -6.07
CA VAL A 549 32.43 19.15 -5.59
C VAL A 549 31.73 19.84 -6.77
N GLY A 550 32.47 20.21 -7.82
CA GLY A 550 31.91 20.74 -9.06
C GLY A 550 30.92 19.81 -9.76
N TYR A 551 31.12 18.48 -9.66
CA TYR A 551 30.19 17.46 -10.16
C TYR A 551 28.97 17.28 -9.24
N VAL A 552 29.17 17.29 -7.92
CA VAL A 552 28.11 17.01 -6.93
C VAL A 552 27.11 18.16 -6.84
N ILE A 553 27.57 19.42 -6.90
CA ILE A 553 26.68 20.60 -6.71
C ILE A 553 25.47 20.57 -7.65
N PRO A 554 25.61 20.39 -8.98
CA PRO A 554 24.46 20.31 -9.88
C PRO A 554 23.56 19.10 -9.66
N LEU A 555 24.07 18.02 -9.04
CA LEU A 555 23.29 16.83 -8.70
C LEU A 555 22.47 17.00 -7.42
N LEU A 556 22.84 17.92 -6.52
CA LEU A 556 22.22 18.05 -5.20
C LEU A 556 20.69 18.10 -5.22
N PRO A 557 20.01 18.88 -6.10
CA PRO A 557 18.55 18.90 -6.12
C PRO A 557 17.94 17.52 -6.42
N CYS A 558 18.54 16.76 -7.33
CA CYS A 558 18.09 15.41 -7.63
C CYS A 558 18.40 14.44 -6.49
N LEU A 559 19.58 14.53 -5.89
CA LEU A 559 19.99 13.65 -4.78
C LEU A 559 19.15 13.87 -3.51
N VAL A 560 18.81 15.13 -3.19
CA VAL A 560 17.90 15.42 -2.07
C VAL A 560 16.53 14.81 -2.34
N TYR A 561 16.05 14.88 -3.59
CA TYR A 561 14.79 14.28 -3.96
C TYR A 561 14.80 12.75 -3.91
N THR A 562 15.86 12.08 -4.38
CA THR A 562 15.98 10.61 -4.30
C THR A 562 16.04 10.14 -2.85
N VAL A 563 16.67 10.90 -1.95
CA VAL A 563 16.66 10.64 -0.50
C VAL A 563 15.26 10.81 0.10
N TYR A 564 14.53 11.87 -0.28
CA TYR A 564 13.15 12.09 0.15
C TYR A 564 12.21 10.98 -0.30
N PHE A 565 12.15 10.72 -1.61
CA PHE A 565 11.29 9.70 -2.19
C PHE A 565 11.67 8.29 -1.69
N GLY A 566 12.96 7.97 -1.69
CA GLY A 566 13.47 6.67 -1.21
C GLY A 566 13.25 6.46 0.28
N GLY A 567 13.35 7.51 1.09
CA GLY A 567 13.05 7.48 2.52
C GLY A 567 11.59 7.15 2.81
N ILE A 568 10.66 7.83 2.15
CA ILE A 568 9.21 7.53 2.25
C ILE A 568 8.93 6.09 1.83
N PHE A 569 9.53 5.66 0.72
CA PHE A 569 9.31 4.31 0.21
C PHE A 569 9.82 3.22 1.17
N ILE A 570 11.01 3.39 1.75
CA ILE A 570 11.55 2.46 2.76
C ILE A 570 10.69 2.47 4.04
N GLN A 571 10.29 3.66 4.51
CA GLN A 571 9.45 3.78 5.71
C GLN A 571 8.12 3.05 5.52
N PHE A 572 7.42 3.33 4.42
CA PHE A 572 6.17 2.66 4.07
C PHE A 572 6.36 1.14 3.97
N LEU A 573 7.42 0.69 3.30
CA LEU A 573 7.72 -0.73 3.19
C LEU A 573 7.89 -1.37 4.57
N ILE A 574 8.73 -0.80 5.44
CA ILE A 574 9.00 -1.31 6.79
C ILE A 574 7.70 -1.44 7.59
N GLU A 575 6.85 -0.40 7.57
CA GLU A 575 5.57 -0.38 8.27
C GLU A 575 4.64 -1.51 7.78
N LYS A 576 4.64 -1.79 6.47
CA LYS A 576 3.80 -2.85 5.86
C LYS A 576 4.37 -4.26 6.00
N MET A 577 5.62 -4.44 6.43
CA MET A 577 6.18 -5.79 6.63
C MET A 577 5.48 -6.58 7.73
N GLY A 578 4.78 -5.91 8.66
CA GLY A 578 3.94 -6.55 9.67
C GLY A 578 2.68 -7.25 9.13
N MET A 579 2.37 -7.09 7.83
CA MET A 579 1.19 -7.65 7.17
C MET A 579 1.51 -8.49 5.92
N MET A 580 2.78 -8.84 5.70
CA MET A 580 3.21 -9.62 4.53
C MET A 580 2.64 -11.05 4.52
N GLY A 581 2.12 -11.52 5.65
CA GLY A 581 1.70 -12.88 5.90
C GLY A 581 2.81 -13.75 6.47
N SER A 582 2.42 -14.82 7.15
CA SER A 582 3.33 -15.89 7.53
C SER A 582 3.50 -16.82 6.34
N LEU A 583 4.51 -16.60 5.51
CA LEU A 583 4.84 -17.52 4.42
C LEU A 583 5.43 -18.83 4.98
N PRO A 584 5.27 -19.98 4.28
CA PRO A 584 5.76 -21.27 4.77
C PRO A 584 7.25 -21.26 5.10
N GLN A 585 7.59 -21.85 6.25
CA GLN A 585 8.96 -22.04 6.70
C GLN A 585 9.68 -23.13 5.88
N PRO A 586 11.00 -23.03 5.63
CA PRO A 586 11.93 -22.02 6.14
C PRO A 586 11.96 -20.70 5.35
N TYR A 587 11.39 -20.66 4.14
CA TYR A 587 11.54 -19.50 3.24
C TYR A 587 10.90 -18.23 3.80
N GLY A 588 9.71 -18.33 4.40
CA GLY A 588 8.98 -17.19 4.95
C GLY A 588 9.73 -16.41 6.04
N TYR A 589 10.65 -17.06 6.76
CA TYR A 589 11.50 -16.39 7.75
C TYR A 589 12.46 -15.36 7.15
N PHE A 590 12.91 -15.57 5.90
CA PHE A 590 13.89 -14.70 5.25
C PHE A 590 13.28 -13.55 4.46
N ILE A 591 12.03 -13.72 3.98
CA ILE A 591 11.45 -12.85 2.96
C ILE A 591 11.40 -11.37 3.39
N PRO A 592 10.88 -10.98 4.57
CA PRO A 592 10.82 -9.56 4.94
C PRO A 592 12.20 -8.89 4.98
N ASP A 593 13.20 -9.55 5.59
CA ASP A 593 14.58 -9.06 5.65
C ASP A 593 15.23 -8.97 4.27
N VAL A 594 14.95 -9.92 3.37
CA VAL A 594 15.41 -9.88 1.97
C VAL A 594 14.78 -8.71 1.21
N LEU A 595 13.47 -8.51 1.35
CA LEU A 595 12.75 -7.43 0.67
C LEU A 595 13.23 -6.05 1.14
N VAL A 596 13.32 -5.83 2.45
CA VAL A 596 13.84 -4.57 3.01
C VAL A 596 15.29 -4.33 2.61
N ALA A 597 16.15 -5.35 2.66
CA ALA A 597 17.54 -5.22 2.21
C ALA A 597 17.65 -4.88 0.72
N ALA A 598 16.84 -5.51 -0.13
CA ALA A 598 16.82 -5.25 -1.57
C ALA A 598 16.36 -3.82 -1.88
N VAL A 599 15.30 -3.33 -1.21
CA VAL A 599 14.79 -1.96 -1.42
C VAL A 599 15.76 -0.92 -0.87
N VAL A 600 16.35 -1.13 0.31
CA VAL A 600 17.42 -0.24 0.81
C VAL A 600 18.61 -0.22 -0.16
N GLY A 601 18.96 -1.37 -0.74
CA GLY A 601 19.99 -1.45 -1.78
C GLY A 601 19.64 -0.67 -3.06
N LEU A 602 18.39 -0.78 -3.54
CA LEU A 602 17.88 -0.05 -4.70
C LEU A 602 17.92 1.47 -4.46
N VAL A 603 17.39 1.92 -3.33
CA VAL A 603 17.38 3.34 -2.94
C VAL A 603 18.80 3.86 -2.76
N THR A 604 19.71 3.07 -2.18
CA THR A 604 21.14 3.42 -2.10
C THR A 604 21.74 3.59 -3.51
N GLY A 605 21.34 2.73 -4.45
CA GLY A 605 21.67 2.86 -5.88
C GLY A 605 21.18 4.17 -6.50
N TRP A 606 19.96 4.62 -6.21
CA TRP A 606 19.46 5.92 -6.67
C TRP A 606 20.20 7.10 -6.03
N CYS A 607 20.50 7.02 -4.72
CA CYS A 607 21.14 8.10 -3.98
C CYS A 607 22.63 8.24 -4.27
N THR A 608 23.31 7.14 -4.62
CA THR A 608 24.78 7.15 -4.73
C THR A 608 25.28 6.72 -6.11
N GLY A 609 24.50 5.97 -6.88
CA GLY A 609 24.82 5.56 -8.24
C GLY A 609 25.27 6.70 -9.16
N PRO A 610 24.56 7.85 -9.21
CA PRO A 610 24.96 8.98 -10.06
C PRO A 610 26.30 9.61 -9.67
N LEU A 611 26.75 9.39 -8.42
CA LEU A 611 28.04 9.86 -7.89
C LEU A 611 29.19 8.91 -8.26
N ILE A 612 28.91 7.61 -8.39
CA ILE A 612 29.93 6.56 -8.58
C ILE A 612 30.87 6.84 -9.77
N PRO A 613 30.44 7.34 -10.95
CA PRO A 613 31.34 7.56 -12.08
C PRO A 613 32.60 8.37 -11.76
N ILE A 614 32.48 9.37 -10.88
CA ILE A 614 33.57 10.26 -10.48
C ILE A 614 34.08 9.90 -9.08
N ALA A 615 33.18 9.72 -8.11
CA ALA A 615 33.54 9.48 -6.72
C ALA A 615 34.29 8.15 -6.52
N SER A 616 34.08 7.15 -7.38
CA SER A 616 34.75 5.84 -7.26
C SER A 616 36.28 5.93 -7.31
N ARG A 617 36.86 7.01 -7.87
CA ARG A 617 38.31 7.26 -7.86
C ARG A 617 38.89 7.22 -6.44
N TRP A 618 38.12 7.70 -5.47
CA TRP A 618 38.49 7.68 -4.06
C TRP A 618 37.84 6.51 -3.32
N LEU A 619 36.56 6.21 -3.62
CA LEU A 619 35.78 5.25 -2.84
C LEU A 619 36.08 3.77 -3.18
N ALA A 620 36.52 3.45 -4.40
CA ALA A 620 36.81 2.08 -4.82
C ALA A 620 38.20 1.58 -4.34
N ARG A 621 38.63 1.99 -3.14
CA ARG A 621 39.86 1.53 -2.50
C ARG A 621 39.60 0.36 -1.58
N THR A 622 40.54 -0.56 -1.47
CA THR A 622 40.46 -1.72 -0.58
C THR A 622 40.32 -1.32 0.89
N SER A 623 40.97 -0.24 1.32
CA SER A 623 40.85 0.35 2.66
C SER A 623 39.41 0.79 2.97
N ILE A 624 38.72 1.42 2.02
CA ILE A 624 37.32 1.84 2.14
C ILE A 624 36.39 0.62 2.16
N LEU A 625 36.59 -0.34 1.25
CA LEU A 625 35.77 -1.56 1.21
C LEU A 625 35.89 -2.37 2.52
N HIS A 626 37.09 -2.49 3.09
CA HIS A 626 37.27 -3.13 4.40
C HIS A 626 36.59 -2.36 5.53
N CYS A 627 36.66 -1.02 5.52
CA CYS A 627 35.96 -0.19 6.50
C CYS A 627 34.44 -0.42 6.45
N LEU A 628 33.84 -0.36 5.25
CA LEU A 628 32.42 -0.63 5.05
C LEU A 628 32.04 -2.05 5.49
N LEU A 629 32.88 -3.04 5.17
CA LEU A 629 32.64 -4.44 5.54
C LEU A 629 32.62 -4.62 7.06
N GLN A 630 33.55 -3.99 7.78
CA GLN A 630 33.59 -4.01 9.23
C GLN A 630 32.35 -3.36 9.84
N ILE A 631 31.91 -2.22 9.29
CA ILE A 631 30.67 -1.57 9.72
C ILE A 631 29.47 -2.50 9.49
N SER A 632 29.35 -3.13 8.31
CA SER A 632 28.26 -4.06 8.02
C SER A 632 28.24 -5.25 8.97
N VAL A 633 29.39 -5.89 9.23
CA VAL A 633 29.47 -7.04 10.15
C VAL A 633 29.11 -6.64 11.58
N LEU A 634 29.59 -5.49 12.04
CA LEU A 634 29.23 -4.97 13.37
C LEU A 634 27.75 -4.64 13.46
N ALA A 635 27.18 -4.03 12.41
CA ALA A 635 25.75 -3.71 12.33
C ALA A 635 24.88 -4.98 12.38
N LEU A 636 25.27 -6.05 11.69
CA LEU A 636 24.57 -7.35 11.75
C LEU A 636 24.61 -7.95 13.17
N ALA A 637 25.76 -7.89 13.83
CA ALA A 637 25.91 -8.43 15.18
C ALA A 637 25.05 -7.63 16.19
N LEU A 638 25.08 -6.30 16.09
CA LEU A 638 24.28 -5.41 16.93
C LEU A 638 22.79 -5.62 16.70
N SER A 639 22.34 -5.63 15.44
CA SER A 639 20.91 -5.77 15.12
C SER A 639 20.31 -7.09 15.56
N SER A 640 21.12 -8.15 15.71
CA SER A 640 20.66 -9.46 16.21
C SER A 640 20.35 -9.48 17.71
N GLN A 641 20.64 -8.40 18.44
CA GLN A 641 20.32 -8.27 19.87
C GLN A 641 19.00 -7.54 20.14
N PHE A 642 18.39 -6.92 19.12
CA PHE A 642 17.19 -6.12 19.29
C PHE A 642 15.93 -6.96 19.12
N PHE A 643 14.98 -6.75 20.02
CA PHE A 643 13.66 -7.36 19.93
C PHE A 643 12.85 -6.67 18.80
N PRO A 644 12.24 -7.44 17.87
CA PRO A 644 11.62 -6.87 16.66
C PRO A 644 10.39 -5.99 16.89
N TYR A 645 9.70 -6.11 18.02
CA TYR A 645 8.35 -5.56 18.21
C TYR A 645 8.27 -4.61 19.40
N SER A 646 7.30 -3.70 19.34
CA SER A 646 6.95 -2.80 20.44
C SER A 646 5.46 -2.47 20.40
N VAL A 647 4.98 -1.68 21.36
CA VAL A 647 3.60 -1.16 21.34
C VAL A 647 3.36 -0.19 20.17
N ASP A 648 4.43 0.40 19.63
CA ASP A 648 4.38 1.31 18.48
C ASP A 648 4.70 0.61 17.14
N ALA A 649 5.06 -0.67 17.19
CA ALA A 649 5.27 -1.55 16.05
C ALA A 649 4.87 -2.99 16.42
N PRO A 650 3.55 -3.25 16.54
CA PRO A 650 3.06 -4.47 17.18
C PRO A 650 3.23 -5.70 16.30
N LYS A 651 3.52 -6.84 16.94
CA LYS A 651 3.36 -8.17 16.37
C LYS A 651 1.87 -8.45 16.23
N ARG A 652 1.42 -8.83 15.04
CA ARG A 652 0.01 -9.14 14.79
C ARG A 652 -0.27 -10.64 14.91
N VAL A 653 -1.25 -10.98 15.72
CA VAL A 653 -1.72 -12.33 15.99
C VAL A 653 -3.22 -12.40 15.72
N VAL A 654 -3.68 -13.46 15.07
CA VAL A 654 -5.10 -13.72 14.86
C VAL A 654 -5.52 -14.91 15.70
N LEU A 655 -6.54 -14.74 16.52
CA LEU A 655 -7.16 -15.77 17.35
C LEU A 655 -8.58 -16.05 16.83
N GLN A 656 -8.83 -17.28 16.43
CA GLN A 656 -10.15 -17.77 16.07
C GLN A 656 -10.61 -18.79 17.11
N HIS A 657 -11.71 -18.52 17.80
CA HIS A 657 -12.40 -19.53 18.62
C HIS A 657 -13.37 -20.31 17.72
N THR A 658 -12.96 -21.47 17.27
CA THR A 658 -13.73 -22.30 16.34
C THR A 658 -14.69 -23.21 17.08
N PHE A 659 -15.94 -23.26 16.63
CA PHE A 659 -16.97 -24.22 17.02
C PHE A 659 -17.41 -25.00 15.79
N VAL A 660 -17.22 -26.32 15.80
CA VAL A 660 -17.71 -27.19 14.72
C VAL A 660 -19.10 -27.67 15.10
N THR A 661 -20.08 -27.46 14.22
CA THR A 661 -21.48 -27.81 14.45
C THR A 661 -21.93 -28.93 13.51
N SER A 662 -22.80 -29.83 14.02
CA SER A 662 -23.48 -30.83 13.17
C SER A 662 -24.85 -30.37 12.70
N ASP A 663 -25.51 -29.53 13.49
CA ASP A 663 -26.83 -28.97 13.25
C ASP A 663 -26.99 -27.63 14.00
N ALA A 664 -28.21 -27.10 14.04
CA ALA A 664 -28.53 -25.83 14.69
C ALA A 664 -28.36 -25.83 16.22
N SER A 665 -28.16 -26.97 16.88
CA SER A 665 -28.19 -27.10 18.34
C SER A 665 -26.98 -27.84 18.93
N THR A 666 -26.18 -28.50 18.09
CA THR A 666 -25.12 -29.41 18.55
C THR A 666 -23.74 -28.94 18.11
N ILE A 667 -22.85 -28.72 19.07
CA ILE A 667 -21.41 -28.49 18.87
C ILE A 667 -20.67 -29.81 19.07
N VAL A 668 -19.86 -30.20 18.08
CA VAL A 668 -19.11 -31.47 18.09
C VAL A 668 -17.62 -31.30 18.42
N ASP A 669 -17.06 -30.11 18.20
CA ASP A 669 -15.66 -29.77 18.49
C ASP A 669 -15.55 -28.27 18.82
N SER A 670 -14.66 -27.90 19.75
CA SER A 670 -14.31 -26.51 20.03
C SER A 670 -12.81 -26.36 20.28
N ARG A 671 -12.25 -25.30 19.69
CA ARG A 671 -10.80 -25.08 19.72
C ARG A 671 -10.42 -23.61 19.55
N TYR A 672 -9.32 -23.21 20.16
CA TYR A 672 -8.62 -21.97 19.87
C TYR A 672 -7.63 -22.20 18.74
N GLU A 673 -7.78 -21.48 17.63
CA GLU A 673 -6.85 -21.49 16.51
C GLU A 673 -6.09 -20.16 16.45
N PHE A 674 -4.77 -20.23 16.31
CA PHE A 674 -3.89 -19.07 16.22
C PHE A 674 -3.21 -19.02 14.86
N SER A 675 -3.04 -17.81 14.35
CA SER A 675 -2.16 -17.52 13.22
C SER A 675 -1.43 -16.19 13.41
N VAL A 676 -0.45 -15.94 12.54
CA VAL A 676 0.32 -14.70 12.52
C VAL A 676 0.46 -14.19 11.08
N VAL A 677 0.67 -12.88 10.92
CA VAL A 677 0.72 -12.21 9.61
C VAL A 677 2.10 -11.64 9.26
N ASP A 678 3.16 -12.17 9.89
CA ASP A 678 4.55 -11.83 9.54
C ASP A 678 5.49 -13.05 9.73
N ALA A 679 6.80 -12.84 9.52
CA ALA A 679 7.83 -13.89 9.51
C ALA A 679 8.08 -14.61 10.85
N ASN A 680 7.90 -13.97 12.01
CA ASN A 680 8.17 -14.62 13.29
C ASN A 680 6.99 -15.53 13.69
N SER A 681 7.28 -16.81 13.94
CA SER A 681 6.27 -17.86 14.11
C SER A 681 5.50 -17.81 15.44
N LEU A 682 4.43 -18.59 15.56
CA LEU A 682 3.73 -18.77 16.85
C LEU A 682 4.64 -19.33 17.95
N ARG A 683 5.62 -20.18 17.60
CA ARG A 683 6.64 -20.64 18.56
C ARG A 683 7.45 -19.48 19.12
N PHE A 684 7.79 -18.49 18.30
CA PHE A 684 8.42 -17.27 18.77
C PHE A 684 7.48 -16.49 19.71
N VAL A 685 6.19 -16.35 19.34
CA VAL A 685 5.21 -15.62 20.15
C VAL A 685 5.07 -16.24 21.54
N PHE A 686 4.75 -17.54 21.63
CA PHE A 686 4.56 -18.22 22.93
C PHE A 686 5.83 -18.28 23.77
N LYS A 687 7.01 -18.38 23.15
CA LYS A 687 8.30 -18.29 23.88
C LYS A 687 8.49 -16.93 24.57
N ASN A 688 7.99 -15.85 23.96
CA ASN A 688 8.14 -14.48 24.47
C ASN A 688 6.87 -13.97 25.19
N ALA A 689 5.82 -14.79 25.31
CA ALA A 689 4.57 -14.49 25.99
C ALA A 689 4.25 -15.61 27.03
N PRO A 690 4.99 -15.68 28.15
CA PRO A 690 4.92 -16.81 29.08
C PRO A 690 3.57 -16.95 29.77
N GLU A 691 2.85 -15.86 30.02
CA GLU A 691 1.50 -15.91 30.62
C GLU A 691 0.49 -16.54 29.67
N ALA A 692 0.48 -16.15 28.38
CA ALA A 692 -0.34 -16.79 27.37
C ALA A 692 0.02 -18.27 27.16
N ALA A 693 1.32 -18.59 27.14
CA ALA A 693 1.79 -19.98 27.07
C ALA A 693 1.29 -20.81 28.26
N LYS A 694 1.28 -20.24 29.47
CA LYS A 694 0.78 -20.89 30.68
C LYS A 694 -0.72 -21.17 30.62
N VAL A 695 -1.53 -20.22 30.12
CA VAL A 695 -2.98 -20.42 29.93
C VAL A 695 -3.26 -21.57 28.96
N LEU A 696 -2.43 -21.73 27.93
CA LEU A 696 -2.53 -22.82 26.95
C LEU A 696 -1.77 -24.11 27.35
N HIS A 697 -1.24 -24.17 28.58
CA HIS A 697 -0.44 -25.30 29.07
C HIS A 697 0.80 -25.65 28.22
N ILE A 698 1.42 -24.66 27.59
CA ILE A 698 2.65 -24.79 26.80
C ILE A 698 3.88 -24.65 27.72
N GLY A 699 4.54 -25.77 28.02
CA GLY A 699 5.77 -25.82 28.83
C GLY A 699 7.07 -25.76 28.00
N SER A 700 8.24 -25.84 28.67
CA SER A 700 9.56 -25.84 28.02
C SER A 700 9.80 -27.04 27.10
N ASP A 701 9.20 -28.18 27.45
CA ASP A 701 9.35 -29.46 26.75
C ASP A 701 8.19 -29.73 25.77
N PHE A 702 7.33 -28.73 25.55
CA PHE A 702 6.15 -28.87 24.70
C PHE A 702 6.54 -28.86 23.23
N GLU A 703 6.25 -29.96 22.53
CA GLU A 703 6.44 -30.08 21.09
C GLU A 703 5.12 -29.90 20.34
N PHE A 704 5.11 -29.01 19.35
CA PHE A 704 3.98 -28.84 18.44
C PHE A 704 3.95 -30.01 17.44
N THR A 705 3.32 -31.11 17.84
CA THR A 705 3.09 -32.27 16.97
C THR A 705 2.07 -31.96 15.87
N SER A 706 1.89 -32.88 14.92
CA SER A 706 0.92 -32.74 13.81
C SER A 706 -0.50 -32.39 14.26
N ASP A 707 -0.90 -32.85 15.44
CA ASP A 707 -2.26 -32.70 15.96
C ASP A 707 -2.56 -31.26 16.39
N TYR A 708 -1.53 -30.46 16.68
CA TYR A 708 -1.68 -29.03 16.99
C TYR A 708 -1.70 -28.16 15.74
N HIS A 709 -1.47 -28.71 14.54
CA HIS A 709 -1.52 -27.89 13.33
C HIS A 709 -2.95 -27.68 12.85
N SER A 710 -3.26 -26.41 12.56
CA SER A 710 -4.54 -25.99 11.97
C SER A 710 -4.45 -26.05 10.44
N ALA A 711 -5.49 -26.59 9.80
CA ALA A 711 -5.57 -26.64 8.34
C ALA A 711 -5.91 -25.25 7.78
N LYS A 712 -5.41 -24.93 6.58
CA LYS A 712 -5.76 -23.66 5.92
C LYS A 712 -7.28 -23.49 5.71
N SER A 713 -8.00 -24.60 5.53
CA SER A 713 -9.47 -24.60 5.42
C SER A 713 -10.18 -24.15 6.71
N SER A 714 -9.54 -24.20 7.89
CA SER A 714 -10.11 -23.63 9.12
C SER A 714 -10.30 -22.11 9.04
N TRP A 715 -9.56 -21.44 8.16
CA TRP A 715 -9.53 -19.98 8.05
C TRP A 715 -10.34 -19.45 6.86
N VAL A 716 -11.19 -20.29 6.24
CA VAL A 716 -11.93 -19.94 5.02
C VAL A 716 -12.86 -18.73 5.18
N VAL A 717 -13.28 -18.43 6.41
CA VAL A 717 -14.10 -17.26 6.70
C VAL A 717 -13.40 -15.92 6.42
N LEU A 718 -12.07 -15.91 6.49
CA LEU A 718 -11.22 -14.78 6.13
C LEU A 718 -10.69 -14.84 4.70
N PHE A 719 -11.23 -15.72 3.84
CA PHE A 719 -10.82 -15.78 2.43
C PHE A 719 -11.06 -14.43 1.72
N PRO A 720 -10.13 -13.97 0.85
CA PRO A 720 -8.90 -14.64 0.45
C PRO A 720 -7.71 -14.40 1.38
N VAL A 721 -7.79 -13.47 2.34
CA VAL A 721 -6.70 -13.11 3.26
C VAL A 721 -6.13 -14.32 4.02
N SER A 722 -6.90 -15.39 4.18
CA SER A 722 -6.43 -16.67 4.73
C SER A 722 -5.22 -17.29 4.02
N PHE A 723 -4.86 -16.88 2.78
CA PHE A 723 -3.59 -17.29 2.16
C PHE A 723 -2.36 -16.78 2.90
N LEU A 724 -2.48 -15.67 3.64
CA LEU A 724 -1.43 -15.08 4.47
C LEU A 724 -1.12 -15.91 5.73
N PHE A 725 -1.93 -16.93 6.03
CA PHE A 725 -1.75 -17.78 7.20
C PHE A 725 -1.01 -19.07 6.84
N SER A 726 0.16 -19.26 7.45
CA SER A 726 0.84 -20.55 7.47
C SER A 726 1.40 -20.88 8.85
N GLY A 727 1.56 -22.17 9.13
CA GLY A 727 2.02 -22.62 10.44
C GLY A 727 1.03 -22.32 11.57
N SER A 728 -0.26 -22.16 11.26
CA SER A 728 -1.31 -21.97 12.25
C SER A 728 -1.37 -23.15 13.22
N LEU A 729 -1.68 -22.85 14.49
CA LEU A 729 -1.80 -23.83 15.56
C LEU A 729 -3.22 -23.87 16.10
N LYS A 730 -3.64 -25.00 16.67
CA LYS A 730 -4.95 -25.20 17.31
C LYS A 730 -4.79 -25.85 18.68
N PHE A 731 -5.64 -25.48 19.62
CA PHE A 731 -5.67 -25.98 21.00
C PHE A 731 -7.12 -26.28 21.39
N PRO A 732 -7.40 -27.34 22.17
CA PRO A 732 -8.75 -27.62 22.66
C PRO A 732 -9.35 -26.45 23.45
N ALA A 733 -10.67 -26.26 23.35
CA ALA A 733 -11.42 -25.25 24.09
C ALA A 733 -12.75 -25.81 24.62
N GLU A 734 -13.27 -25.20 25.68
CA GLU A 734 -14.55 -25.58 26.30
C GLU A 734 -15.75 -25.08 25.49
N THR A 735 -16.87 -25.82 25.53
CA THR A 735 -18.10 -25.52 24.75
C THR A 735 -19.22 -24.89 25.57
N ASP A 736 -19.22 -25.04 26.88
CA ASP A 736 -20.37 -24.70 27.73
C ASP A 736 -20.77 -23.22 27.67
N ALA A 737 -19.79 -22.32 27.55
CA ALA A 737 -20.03 -20.88 27.56
C ALA A 737 -20.80 -20.42 26.31
N ILE A 738 -20.45 -20.93 25.11
CA ILE A 738 -21.10 -20.49 23.87
C ILE A 738 -22.53 -21.02 23.75
N LEU A 739 -22.80 -22.23 24.29
CA LEU A 739 -24.14 -22.81 24.31
C LEU A 739 -25.11 -22.06 25.22
N ARG A 740 -24.58 -21.28 26.19
CA ARG A 740 -25.39 -20.36 27.00
C ARG A 740 -25.69 -19.04 26.30
N GLN A 741 -24.84 -18.65 25.34
CA GLN A 741 -24.97 -17.40 24.61
C GLN A 741 -25.96 -17.51 23.44
N TYR A 742 -25.92 -18.63 22.71
CA TYR A 742 -26.71 -18.81 21.50
C TYR A 742 -27.56 -20.07 21.58
N GLU A 743 -28.86 -19.91 21.32
CA GLU A 743 -29.82 -21.02 21.29
C GLU A 743 -29.74 -21.79 19.98
N HIS A 744 -29.51 -21.09 18.86
CA HIS A 744 -29.50 -21.66 17.52
C HIS A 744 -28.23 -21.25 16.76
N MET A 745 -27.49 -22.25 16.30
CA MET A 745 -26.27 -22.07 15.53
C MET A 745 -26.55 -21.97 14.03
N PRO A 746 -25.62 -21.41 13.24
CA PRO A 746 -25.79 -21.32 11.81
C PRO A 746 -25.89 -22.69 11.18
N HIS A 747 -26.83 -22.86 10.26
CA HIS A 747 -27.02 -24.13 9.57
C HIS A 747 -27.62 -23.95 8.18
N LEU A 748 -27.35 -24.94 7.32
CA LEU A 748 -27.83 -25.01 5.95
C LEU A 748 -28.89 -26.11 5.82
N SER A 749 -29.99 -25.82 5.13
CA SER A 749 -31.10 -26.76 4.93
C SER A 749 -31.59 -26.78 3.47
N ILE A 750 -32.21 -27.89 3.05
CA ILE A 750 -32.85 -28.01 1.73
C ILE A 750 -34.28 -27.48 1.84
N ARG A 751 -34.61 -26.50 1.00
CA ARG A 751 -35.93 -25.85 1.00
C ARG A 751 -36.96 -26.56 0.13
N GLU A 752 -36.53 -27.07 -1.02
CA GLU A 752 -37.39 -27.70 -2.01
C GLU A 752 -36.82 -29.05 -2.42
N PRO A 753 -37.66 -30.04 -2.81
CA PRO A 753 -37.16 -31.29 -3.36
C PRO A 753 -36.21 -31.03 -4.53
N ILE A 754 -35.09 -31.75 -4.54
CA ILE A 754 -34.06 -31.60 -5.58
C ILE A 754 -34.71 -31.83 -6.95
N SER A 755 -34.63 -30.83 -7.81
CA SER A 755 -35.16 -30.91 -9.17
C SER A 755 -34.06 -31.35 -10.14
N VAL A 756 -34.40 -32.27 -11.04
CA VAL A 756 -33.51 -32.74 -12.10
C VAL A 756 -34.16 -32.40 -13.44
N SER A 757 -33.47 -31.58 -14.24
CA SER A 757 -33.92 -31.22 -15.58
C SER A 757 -33.82 -32.41 -16.55
N GLU A 758 -34.53 -32.33 -17.68
CA GLU A 758 -34.45 -33.34 -18.76
C GLU A 758 -33.02 -33.53 -19.30
N ASN A 759 -32.18 -32.49 -19.18
CA ASN A 759 -30.76 -32.52 -19.59
C ASN A 759 -29.83 -33.08 -18.50
N GLY A 760 -30.37 -33.59 -17.39
CA GLY A 760 -29.60 -34.16 -16.27
C GLY A 760 -29.01 -33.15 -15.29
N LEU A 761 -29.27 -31.83 -15.47
CA LEU A 761 -28.84 -30.81 -14.50
C LEU A 761 -29.67 -30.90 -13.23
N ARG A 762 -28.99 -30.91 -12.09
CA ARG A 762 -29.58 -31.04 -10.75
C ARG A 762 -29.54 -29.71 -10.02
N LYS A 763 -30.69 -29.18 -9.63
CA LYS A 763 -30.79 -27.91 -8.88
C LYS A 763 -31.19 -28.17 -7.43
N VAL A 764 -30.36 -27.67 -6.52
CA VAL A 764 -30.53 -27.78 -5.07
C VAL A 764 -30.90 -26.40 -4.54
N HIS A 765 -32.10 -26.26 -3.97
CA HIS A 765 -32.57 -25.02 -3.37
C HIS A 765 -32.24 -25.05 -1.87
N LEU A 766 -31.41 -24.10 -1.45
CA LEU A 766 -30.83 -24.05 -0.13
C LEU A 766 -31.34 -22.83 0.64
N GLU A 767 -31.49 -23.02 1.94
CA GLU A 767 -31.73 -21.95 2.91
C GLU A 767 -30.66 -22.00 3.99
N LEU A 768 -29.90 -20.91 4.13
CA LEU A 768 -28.93 -20.69 5.18
C LEU A 768 -29.55 -19.81 6.25
N SER A 769 -29.66 -20.35 7.46
CA SER A 769 -30.01 -19.58 8.66
C SER A 769 -28.73 -19.25 9.41
N LEU A 770 -28.60 -17.99 9.83
CA LEU A 770 -27.50 -17.52 10.67
C LEU A 770 -27.77 -17.74 12.17
N GLY A 771 -28.90 -18.36 12.51
CA GLY A 771 -29.26 -18.69 13.89
C GLY A 771 -29.52 -17.46 14.73
N SER A 772 -29.12 -17.52 16.00
CA SER A 772 -29.27 -16.45 16.99
C SER A 772 -28.02 -15.55 17.11
N LEU A 773 -27.09 -15.63 16.16
CA LEU A 773 -25.84 -14.87 16.19
C LEU A 773 -26.11 -13.37 16.01
N GLY A 774 -25.40 -12.53 16.78
CA GLY A 774 -25.70 -11.10 16.88
C GLY A 774 -24.68 -10.17 16.21
N GLU A 775 -23.38 -10.54 16.17
CA GLU A 775 -22.30 -9.64 15.74
C GLU A 775 -21.56 -10.21 14.52
N ILE A 776 -22.32 -10.63 13.52
CA ILE A 776 -21.81 -11.34 12.34
C ILE A 776 -21.08 -10.37 11.42
N TRP A 777 -19.78 -10.59 11.24
CA TRP A 777 -18.98 -9.79 10.31
C TRP A 777 -19.08 -10.33 8.87
N SER A 778 -19.00 -11.66 8.72
CA SER A 778 -19.06 -12.31 7.41
C SER A 778 -19.38 -13.79 7.51
N THR A 779 -20.04 -14.29 6.48
CA THR A 779 -20.21 -15.72 6.23
C THR A 779 -19.47 -16.12 4.95
N ALA A 780 -18.85 -17.30 4.94
CA ALA A 780 -18.19 -17.88 3.78
C ALA A 780 -18.73 -19.27 3.49
N LEU A 781 -18.97 -19.52 2.20
CA LEU A 781 -19.38 -20.80 1.64
C LEU A 781 -18.29 -21.27 0.68
N ASN A 782 -17.69 -22.42 0.98
CA ASN A 782 -16.74 -23.08 0.10
C ASN A 782 -17.40 -24.28 -0.57
N ILE A 783 -17.68 -24.15 -1.86
CA ILE A 783 -18.49 -25.12 -2.62
C ILE A 783 -17.57 -25.97 -3.50
N THR A 784 -17.59 -27.29 -3.30
CA THR A 784 -16.82 -28.26 -4.08
C THR A 784 -17.73 -29.26 -4.79
N GLY A 785 -17.26 -29.81 -5.91
CA GLY A 785 -18.01 -30.76 -6.72
C GLY A 785 -18.43 -30.20 -8.08
N PRO A 786 -19.43 -30.81 -8.75
CA PRO A 786 -19.79 -30.53 -10.15
C PRO A 786 -20.64 -29.25 -10.33
N LEU A 787 -20.31 -28.15 -9.64
CA LEU A 787 -21.05 -26.89 -9.72
C LEU A 787 -20.93 -26.29 -11.13
N SER A 788 -22.08 -26.07 -11.77
CA SER A 788 -22.16 -25.47 -13.11
C SER A 788 -22.84 -24.10 -13.11
N ASN A 789 -23.69 -23.80 -12.13
CA ASN A 789 -24.39 -22.53 -12.03
C ASN A 789 -24.91 -22.26 -10.60
N TRP A 790 -25.33 -21.03 -10.32
CA TRP A 790 -25.93 -20.63 -9.04
C TRP A 790 -26.76 -19.35 -9.17
N SER A 791 -27.43 -18.92 -8.08
CA SER A 791 -28.28 -17.72 -8.09
C SER A 791 -27.56 -16.38 -7.86
N PHE A 792 -26.23 -16.35 -7.79
CA PHE A 792 -25.44 -15.16 -7.47
C PHE A 792 -24.73 -14.56 -8.68
N ALA A 793 -24.33 -13.29 -8.57
CA ALA A 793 -23.52 -12.57 -9.55
C ALA A 793 -24.05 -12.68 -10.99
N ASN A 794 -25.37 -12.53 -11.15
CA ASN A 794 -26.08 -12.72 -12.43
C ASN A 794 -25.88 -14.12 -13.03
N ASN A 795 -25.93 -15.16 -12.20
CA ASN A 795 -25.74 -16.56 -12.56
C ASN A 795 -24.37 -16.83 -13.21
N ARG A 796 -23.32 -16.16 -12.71
CA ARG A 796 -21.95 -16.34 -13.18
C ARG A 796 -21.07 -16.84 -12.04
N LEU A 797 -20.44 -17.98 -12.25
CA LEU A 797 -19.44 -18.51 -11.33
C LEU A 797 -18.14 -17.68 -11.40
N PRO A 798 -17.43 -17.53 -10.28
CA PRO A 798 -16.07 -17.01 -10.27
C PRO A 798 -15.13 -18.06 -10.90
N ALA A 799 -13.87 -17.69 -11.13
CA ALA A 799 -12.87 -18.71 -11.41
C ALA A 799 -12.74 -19.64 -10.19
N PRO A 800 -12.59 -20.96 -10.39
CA PRO A 800 -12.45 -21.87 -9.27
C PRO A 800 -11.10 -21.69 -8.57
N GLU A 801 -11.12 -21.83 -7.25
CA GLU A 801 -9.99 -21.73 -6.34
C GLU A 801 -9.68 -23.11 -5.72
N ALA A 802 -8.47 -23.31 -5.22
CA ALA A 802 -8.09 -24.57 -4.54
C ALA A 802 -7.72 -24.29 -3.08
N VAL A 803 -8.68 -24.42 -2.15
CA VAL A 803 -8.42 -24.27 -0.72
C VAL A 803 -7.55 -25.43 -0.23
N GLY A 804 -6.33 -25.12 0.22
CA GLY A 804 -5.40 -26.11 0.79
C GLY A 804 -4.90 -27.18 -0.19
N GLY A 805 -4.96 -26.93 -1.51
CA GLY A 805 -4.58 -27.92 -2.53
C GLY A 805 -5.63 -29.02 -2.76
N GLY A 806 -6.85 -28.82 -2.25
CA GLY A 806 -8.00 -29.70 -2.50
C GLY A 806 -8.57 -29.57 -3.92
N PRO A 807 -9.71 -30.21 -4.20
CA PRO A 807 -10.37 -30.10 -5.50
C PRO A 807 -10.77 -28.64 -5.79
N PRO A 808 -10.94 -28.28 -7.08
CA PRO A 808 -11.47 -26.97 -7.46
C PRO A 808 -12.77 -26.64 -6.69
N SER A 809 -12.82 -25.42 -6.17
CA SER A 809 -13.86 -24.94 -5.26
C SER A 809 -14.27 -23.52 -5.61
N TYR A 810 -15.51 -23.16 -5.32
CA TYR A 810 -16.05 -21.81 -5.55
C TYR A 810 -16.35 -21.18 -4.20
N VAL A 811 -15.71 -20.03 -3.91
CA VAL A 811 -15.87 -19.33 -2.64
C VAL A 811 -16.84 -18.17 -2.81
N LEU A 812 -17.89 -18.19 -1.99
CA LEU A 812 -18.89 -17.14 -1.89
C LEU A 812 -18.85 -16.55 -0.48
N ARG A 813 -18.77 -15.23 -0.37
CA ARG A 813 -18.96 -14.51 0.90
C ARG A 813 -20.30 -13.80 0.92
N LEU A 814 -20.97 -13.93 2.06
CA LEU A 814 -22.26 -13.33 2.37
C LEU A 814 -22.09 -12.35 3.53
N THR A 815 -22.64 -11.15 3.40
CA THR A 815 -22.62 -10.11 4.44
C THR A 815 -23.97 -9.37 4.52
N GLY A 816 -24.28 -8.83 5.70
CA GLY A 816 -25.57 -8.20 6.02
C GLY A 816 -26.25 -8.87 7.20
N SER A 817 -27.33 -8.26 7.70
CA SER A 817 -27.91 -8.59 9.01
C SER A 817 -28.40 -10.06 9.13
N GLY A 818 -28.36 -10.60 10.36
CA GLY A 818 -28.58 -12.03 10.65
C GLY A 818 -30.04 -12.50 10.68
N ASP A 819 -30.97 -11.56 10.76
CA ASP A 819 -32.41 -11.75 11.04
C ASP A 819 -33.22 -12.32 9.87
N GLU A 820 -32.66 -12.33 8.66
CA GLU A 820 -33.29 -12.94 7.49
C GLU A 820 -32.52 -14.19 7.01
N ASN A 821 -33.19 -15.26 6.59
CA ASN A 821 -32.49 -16.40 6.00
C ASN A 821 -32.01 -16.09 4.57
N TRP A 822 -30.80 -16.56 4.23
CA TRP A 822 -30.28 -16.50 2.86
C TRP A 822 -30.90 -17.63 2.04
N ARG A 823 -31.57 -17.28 0.93
CA ARG A 823 -32.19 -18.25 0.02
C ARG A 823 -31.50 -18.21 -1.32
N PHE A 824 -31.00 -19.35 -1.77
CA PHE A 824 -30.25 -19.46 -3.01
C PHE A 824 -30.37 -20.86 -3.62
N TRP A 825 -29.88 -21.03 -4.84
CA TRP A 825 -29.81 -22.34 -5.47
C TRP A 825 -28.43 -22.59 -6.06
N LEU A 826 -28.03 -23.86 -6.03
CA LEU A 826 -26.82 -24.38 -6.67
C LEU A 826 -27.25 -25.38 -7.74
N GLU A 827 -26.65 -25.30 -8.93
CA GLU A 827 -26.91 -26.20 -10.04
C GLU A 827 -25.66 -27.04 -10.33
N ALA A 828 -25.83 -28.35 -10.35
CA ALA A 828 -24.81 -29.33 -10.65
C ALA A 828 -25.04 -29.94 -12.04
N ASN A 829 -23.94 -30.18 -12.78
CA ASN A 829 -23.99 -30.82 -14.10
C ASN A 829 -23.82 -32.34 -14.08
N SER A 830 -23.76 -32.96 -12.90
CA SER A 830 -23.71 -34.42 -12.75
C SER A 830 -24.40 -34.89 -11.46
N SER A 831 -24.51 -36.21 -11.30
CA SER A 831 -25.03 -36.86 -10.09
C SER A 831 -24.06 -36.87 -8.91
N ALA A 832 -22.81 -36.43 -9.08
CA ALA A 832 -21.87 -36.34 -7.98
C ALA A 832 -22.33 -35.32 -6.92
N ALA A 833 -21.96 -35.58 -5.67
CA ALA A 833 -22.38 -34.76 -4.53
C ALA A 833 -21.79 -33.34 -4.63
N LEU A 834 -22.60 -32.34 -4.28
CA LEU A 834 -22.13 -30.99 -4.00
C LEU A 834 -21.79 -30.93 -2.52
N ARG A 835 -20.55 -30.59 -2.19
CA ARG A 835 -20.15 -30.34 -0.81
C ARG A 835 -20.07 -28.84 -0.55
N VAL A 836 -20.67 -28.41 0.56
CA VAL A 836 -20.68 -27.01 1.00
C VAL A 836 -20.09 -26.95 2.40
N ASP A 837 -18.89 -26.38 2.52
CA ASP A 837 -18.34 -26.03 3.83
C ASP A 837 -18.80 -24.61 4.17
N LEU A 838 -19.49 -24.46 5.29
CA LEU A 838 -20.00 -23.20 5.82
C LEU A 838 -19.07 -22.74 6.95
N ALA A 839 -18.70 -21.45 6.94
CA ALA A 839 -18.03 -20.79 8.05
C ALA A 839 -18.68 -19.42 8.32
N VAL A 840 -19.03 -19.14 9.57
CA VAL A 840 -19.67 -17.87 9.99
C VAL A 840 -18.81 -17.23 11.07
N LEU A 841 -18.31 -16.01 10.80
CA LEU A 841 -17.52 -15.22 11.76
C LEU A 841 -18.46 -14.34 12.57
N ASP A 842 -18.41 -14.54 13.88
CA ASP A 842 -19.12 -13.75 14.88
C ASP A 842 -18.11 -13.07 15.79
N GLN A 843 -18.27 -11.79 16.04
CA GLN A 843 -17.29 -10.99 16.77
C GLN A 843 -17.37 -11.18 18.29
N PHE A 844 -18.45 -11.78 18.79
CA PHE A 844 -18.56 -12.12 20.18
C PHE A 844 -17.47 -13.10 20.61
N LEU A 845 -16.86 -12.84 21.76
CA LEU A 845 -15.92 -13.73 22.42
C LEU A 845 -16.47 -14.13 23.78
N VAL A 846 -16.36 -15.42 24.13
CA VAL A 846 -16.63 -15.90 25.50
C VAL A 846 -15.56 -15.41 26.48
N ASP A 847 -15.86 -15.41 27.78
CA ASP A 847 -14.96 -14.85 28.81
C ASP A 847 -13.59 -15.52 28.84
N GLU A 848 -13.52 -16.84 28.64
CA GLU A 848 -12.28 -17.59 28.59
C GLU A 848 -11.38 -17.13 27.43
N ALA A 849 -11.98 -16.87 26.26
CA ALA A 849 -11.28 -16.34 25.09
C ALA A 849 -10.79 -14.90 25.32
N ARG A 850 -11.57 -14.08 26.03
CA ARG A 850 -11.16 -12.71 26.42
C ARG A 850 -9.99 -12.73 27.41
N ILE A 851 -10.02 -13.63 28.40
CA ILE A 851 -8.93 -13.81 29.36
C ILE A 851 -7.67 -14.24 28.61
N LEU A 852 -7.78 -15.23 27.71
CA LEU A 852 -6.67 -15.67 26.87
C LEU A 852 -6.10 -14.52 26.03
N LYS A 853 -6.95 -13.74 25.35
CA LYS A 853 -6.52 -12.54 24.61
C LYS A 853 -5.75 -11.57 25.52
N SER A 854 -6.26 -11.29 26.71
CA SER A 854 -5.64 -10.35 27.67
C SER A 854 -4.31 -10.83 28.28
N SER A 855 -3.99 -12.12 28.17
CA SER A 855 -2.74 -12.70 28.66
C SER A 855 -1.53 -12.45 27.75
N PHE A 856 -1.76 -11.94 26.54
CA PHE A 856 -0.68 -11.56 25.62
C PHE A 856 -0.09 -10.20 26.00
N PRO A 857 1.22 -10.01 25.82
CA PRO A 857 1.88 -8.74 26.12
C PRO A 857 1.45 -7.65 25.13
N SER A 858 1.55 -6.38 25.54
CA SER A 858 1.09 -5.24 24.73
C SER A 858 1.84 -5.04 23.40
N TRP A 859 3.03 -5.61 23.22
CA TRP A 859 3.70 -5.59 21.91
C TRP A 859 3.05 -6.57 20.90
N ALA A 860 2.14 -7.43 21.33
CA ALA A 860 1.36 -8.33 20.47
C ALA A 860 -0.09 -7.85 20.37
N ASP A 861 -0.45 -7.29 19.22
CA ASP A 861 -1.84 -6.97 18.90
C ASP A 861 -2.58 -8.23 18.46
N MET A 862 -3.81 -8.39 18.95
CA MET A 862 -4.61 -9.58 18.70
C MET A 862 -6.00 -9.26 18.16
N THR A 863 -6.22 -9.60 16.89
CA THR A 863 -7.56 -9.71 16.31
C THR A 863 -8.16 -11.03 16.76
N ALA A 864 -9.31 -11.00 17.43
CA ALA A 864 -9.94 -12.20 17.99
C ALA A 864 -11.43 -12.23 17.69
N TYR A 865 -11.94 -13.40 17.31
CA TYR A 865 -13.36 -13.61 16.98
C TYR A 865 -13.76 -15.09 17.17
N SER A 866 -15.06 -15.36 17.19
CA SER A 866 -15.64 -16.71 17.15
C SER A 866 -15.97 -17.12 15.71
N CYS A 867 -15.85 -18.41 15.40
CA CYS A 867 -16.14 -18.94 14.07
C CYS A 867 -16.93 -20.25 14.18
N PHE A 868 -18.09 -20.31 13.54
CA PHE A 868 -18.94 -21.50 13.49
C PHE A 868 -18.74 -22.21 12.15
N MET A 869 -18.39 -23.49 12.19
CA MET A 869 -18.05 -24.27 11.00
C MET A 869 -18.88 -25.54 10.89
N SER A 870 -19.38 -25.84 9.69
CA SER A 870 -20.12 -27.06 9.40
C SER A 870 -19.93 -27.49 7.94
N SER A 871 -20.12 -28.78 7.63
CA SER A 871 -19.99 -29.30 6.27
C SER A 871 -21.24 -30.07 5.87
N TYR A 872 -21.75 -29.79 4.68
CA TYR A 872 -22.95 -30.42 4.12
C TYR A 872 -22.64 -31.12 2.80
N GLN A 873 -23.37 -32.19 2.49
CA GLN A 873 -23.34 -32.88 1.21
C GLN A 873 -24.75 -32.97 0.64
N PHE A 874 -24.92 -32.58 -0.62
CA PHE A 874 -26.20 -32.55 -1.32
C PHE A 874 -26.17 -33.35 -2.61
#